data_AF-A0A9P7QXG0-F1
#
_entry.id   AF-A0A9P7QXG0-F1
#
_cell.length_a   1.000
_cell.length_b   1.000
_cell.length_c   1.000
_cell.angle_alpha   90.00
_cell.angle_beta   90.00
_cell.angle_gamma   90.00
#
_symmetry.space_group_name_H-M   'P 1'
#
loop_
_entity.id
_entity.type
_entity.pdbx_description
1 polymer ?
#
loop_
_entity_poly.entity_id
_entity_poly.type
_entity_poly.pdbx_seq_one_letter_code
_entity_poly.pdbx_strand_id
1 'polypeptide(L)'
;MTLNSWMDWGGWRGIRTAANALVSTTTLCWIAAFLIFSQCLWMLYTRRSKQYPSKKGEKRHDTQRNNGNMFTRVPFLLSAVAIMALCAMARVAEFGQPFARQYLASTTISSGHSQFTVPASADEGAHLIPNIEDPEAKDPQSVCPGYTASNVQTTSHGFTANLDLAGSACNLYGNDVEALTLVVDYLATDRLHVQVLPRYLGAENNTWFILPEEFVPKPAADGKASSDGSDSDLEFKWANEPTFGFNVSRKSTGDVLFTTTGTKLVFEDQFFEFSSPLPENYNLYGLGEVIHGFKLNNNLTRTLYAADVGDPIDGNIYGSHPVYLDTRYYQVDADTKEAVYVANATDKNADYRSYTHGVFLRNAHAQEILLRESNITWRGLGGTIDLYFYAGPTADAVMKSYQKTTVGLPAMQQYWTFGFHQCRWGYTSWDNLQEIADDFAKFEIPLETLWADIDYMNQYRDFEDDQNSWGYEDAARVLGNLHKNGQHFVPIVDSAIYAPNPENASDAYPTYDRGVEADAFMLNPDGSLYVGAVWPGYTVFPDWVGAVFGRSKTFEWWTTEMVTWFQKVAFDGIWIDMSEVSSFCVGSCGSGNLTLNPVHPPFSLPGEPGNEVLQYPEGFNKTNGTEAASVSALSASLAAAQSTSATAATSASATPTTTSTTSYLRTKPTPGVRNVNHPPYVIDNIQGDLAVHAVSPNATHHGGTQEYDFHNLFGHQILNATYNALLSVFPGKRPFIIGRSTFAGSGKWAGHWGGDNASLWAYMFFSIPQALSFSIFGVPMFGVDTCGFNGNTDMELCARWMQLSAFFPFYRNHNVLAAIPQEPYRWSAVAEASRSAMAIRYALLPYMYTAFYKAHTLGDTVMRALAWEFSDEPWLAGADRQFLLGPAVMVTPCLEQGASTVGGVFPGVGKGTVWYDWYNQTAVTGVSPGQNVTIDAPLGHIPVYLRGGYVIPTQEPALTTTESRANPWGLLVALDGEGAAAGSLYVDDGESLEQEATLTVELSSSDKSLKATPSGEFKDSNPLGNVTVLGVQSDVSSVSLNGKALDGANWSFDSSSRVLHVTDLQSFTSAGAWSSSWELTWS
;
A
#
# COMPACT_ATOMS: atom_id res chain seq x y z
N MET A 1 -15.24 20.83 -3.41
CA MET A 1 -14.66 22.14 -3.04
C MET A 1 -13.31 22.24 -3.73
N THR A 2 -13.15 23.16 -4.67
CA THR A 2 -11.95 23.32 -5.51
C THR A 2 -10.82 24.03 -4.76
N LEU A 3 -9.59 23.59 -4.98
CA LEU A 3 -8.34 23.91 -4.26
C LEU A 3 -7.80 25.34 -4.47
N ASN A 4 -8.64 26.38 -4.53
CA ASN A 4 -8.23 27.74 -4.90
C ASN A 4 -8.67 28.86 -3.95
N SER A 5 -8.88 28.55 -2.67
CA SER A 5 -8.95 29.60 -1.65
C SER A 5 -8.13 29.16 -0.46
N TRP A 6 -6.91 29.69 -0.33
CA TRP A 6 -6.19 29.95 0.93
C TRP A 6 -4.85 30.60 0.57
N MET A 7 -4.85 31.91 0.35
CA MET A 7 -3.67 32.78 0.48
C MET A 7 -4.12 34.23 0.29
N ASP A 8 -4.41 34.94 1.38
CA ASP A 8 -4.36 36.41 1.36
C ASP A 8 -4.22 36.98 2.79
N TRP A 9 -2.99 37.25 3.21
CA TRP A 9 -2.72 38.09 4.40
C TRP A 9 -1.67 39.15 4.05
N GLY A 10 -2.17 40.35 3.73
CA GLY A 10 -1.38 41.55 3.59
C GLY A 10 -1.13 42.26 4.92
N GLY A 11 0.15 42.51 5.21
CA GLY A 11 0.64 43.79 5.74
C GLY A 11 0.78 43.95 7.26
N TRP A 12 2.04 44.08 7.72
CA TRP A 12 2.60 45.35 8.24
C TRP A 12 4.12 45.26 8.52
N ARG A 13 4.83 46.37 8.28
CA ARG A 13 6.30 46.57 8.42
C ARG A 13 6.62 47.41 9.67
N GLY A 14 7.85 47.26 10.21
CA GLY A 14 8.59 48.31 10.96
C GLY A 14 9.49 47.79 12.11
N ILE A 15 10.77 47.40 11.91
CA ILE A 15 12.06 48.17 11.90
C ILE A 15 12.83 48.23 13.26
N ARG A 16 13.99 47.53 13.31
CA ARG A 16 15.40 47.86 13.77
C ARG A 16 15.67 48.43 15.20
N THR A 17 16.78 48.22 15.96
CA THR A 17 18.20 47.78 15.76
C THR A 17 18.97 47.65 17.11
N ALA A 18 19.98 46.74 17.19
CA ALA A 18 21.38 46.77 17.75
C ALA A 18 21.85 47.81 18.83
N ALA A 19 22.85 47.64 19.74
CA ALA A 19 23.87 46.61 20.05
C ALA A 19 24.68 46.93 21.37
N ASN A 20 25.31 45.88 21.94
CA ASN A 20 26.61 45.73 22.68
C ASN A 20 27.01 46.50 23.97
N ALA A 21 27.44 45.73 25.00
CA ALA A 21 28.81 45.74 25.58
C ALA A 21 29.06 44.56 26.58
N LEU A 22 30.24 43.93 26.47
CA LEU A 22 30.76 42.77 27.24
C LEU A 22 31.26 43.11 28.66
N VAL A 23 31.09 42.18 29.61
CA VAL A 23 32.13 41.57 30.49
C VAL A 23 31.64 40.18 30.93
N SER A 24 32.37 39.08 30.68
CA SER A 24 31.91 37.72 31.04
C SER A 24 32.36 37.27 32.44
N THR A 25 31.40 36.73 33.18
CA THR A 25 31.49 36.13 34.53
C THR A 25 32.29 34.82 34.60
N THR A 26 32.71 34.29 33.45
CA THR A 26 33.45 33.02 33.33
C THR A 26 34.87 33.08 33.91
N THR A 27 35.55 34.23 33.87
CA THR A 27 36.93 34.37 34.37
C THR A 27 37.01 34.30 35.90
N LEU A 28 35.93 34.66 36.61
CA LEU A 28 35.86 34.60 38.07
C LEU A 28 35.53 33.18 38.59
N CYS A 29 34.83 32.35 37.82
CA CYS A 29 34.49 30.98 38.22
C CYS A 29 35.68 30.01 38.11
N TRP A 30 36.54 30.18 37.11
CA TRP A 30 37.71 29.32 36.92
C TRP A 30 38.77 29.47 38.02
N ILE A 31 38.88 30.66 38.63
CA ILE A 31 39.82 30.91 39.74
C ILE A 31 39.34 30.22 41.03
N ALA A 32 38.03 30.15 41.27
CA ALA A 32 37.46 29.49 42.44
C ALA A 32 37.51 27.95 42.35
N ALA A 33 37.30 27.39 41.16
CA ALA A 33 37.37 25.94 40.94
C ALA A 33 38.80 25.39 41.13
N PHE A 34 39.82 26.13 40.72
CA PHE A 34 41.23 25.71 40.82
C PHE A 34 41.72 25.62 42.29
N LEU A 35 41.19 26.46 43.18
CA LEU A 35 41.54 26.48 44.60
C LEU A 35 40.92 25.30 45.38
N ILE A 36 39.73 24.84 44.97
CA ILE A 36 39.01 23.73 45.62
C ILE A 36 39.59 22.37 45.17
N PHE A 37 39.99 22.25 43.90
CA PHE A 37 40.56 21.02 43.35
C PHE A 37 41.95 20.70 43.95
N SER A 38 42.75 21.73 44.25
CA SER A 38 44.05 21.60 44.93
C SER A 38 43.95 21.03 46.35
N GLN A 39 42.87 21.36 47.09
CA GLN A 39 42.66 20.84 48.45
C GLN A 39 42.15 19.39 48.47
N CYS A 40 41.42 18.95 47.44
CA CYS A 40 40.92 17.57 47.35
C CYS A 40 42.01 16.56 46.94
N LEU A 41 42.98 16.95 46.11
CA LEU A 41 44.08 16.07 45.69
C LEU A 41 45.05 15.70 46.83
N TRP A 42 45.14 16.54 47.87
CA TRP A 42 46.02 16.30 49.02
C TRP A 42 45.48 15.22 49.98
N MET A 43 44.16 15.03 50.05
CA MET A 43 43.54 14.01 50.93
C MET A 43 43.56 12.59 50.35
N LEU A 44 43.71 12.43 49.03
CA LEU A 44 43.57 11.14 48.34
C LEU A 44 44.86 10.30 48.25
N TYR A 45 46.02 10.82 48.68
CA TYR A 45 47.31 10.13 48.50
C TYR A 45 47.80 9.29 49.68
N THR A 46 46.95 8.95 50.66
CA THR A 46 47.36 8.06 51.78
C THR A 46 46.51 6.79 51.92
N ARG A 47 47.23 5.66 51.81
CA ARG A 47 46.94 4.27 52.22
C ARG A 47 46.34 3.28 51.20
N ARG A 48 47.22 2.35 50.78
CA ARG A 48 47.00 1.04 50.12
C ARG A 48 46.92 -0.11 51.14
N SER A 49 46.14 -1.17 50.82
CA SER A 49 46.44 -2.61 51.05
C SER A 49 45.36 -3.49 50.39
N LYS A 50 45.63 -4.27 49.33
CA LYS A 50 46.05 -5.71 49.23
C LYS A 50 44.99 -6.81 49.55
N GLN A 51 44.47 -7.41 48.45
CA GLN A 51 44.24 -8.82 48.04
C GLN A 51 43.65 -9.94 48.94
N TYR A 52 42.52 -10.52 48.45
CA TYR A 52 42.07 -11.94 48.22
C TYR A 52 42.02 -12.98 49.41
N PRO A 53 41.30 -14.15 49.33
CA PRO A 53 39.83 -14.33 49.19
C PRO A 53 39.19 -15.60 49.86
N SER A 54 37.86 -15.72 49.69
CA SER A 54 37.03 -16.95 49.56
C SER A 54 36.67 -17.80 50.79
N LYS A 55 35.35 -18.02 51.01
CA LYS A 55 34.62 -19.30 50.84
C LYS A 55 33.23 -19.30 51.51
N LYS A 56 32.26 -19.89 50.78
CA LYS A 56 31.12 -20.77 51.17
C LYS A 56 30.20 -20.42 52.35
N GLY A 57 28.89 -20.61 52.11
CA GLY A 57 28.03 -21.39 53.02
C GLY A 57 26.65 -20.82 53.37
N GLU A 58 25.62 -21.35 52.68
CA GLU A 58 24.26 -21.70 53.10
C GLU A 58 23.55 -21.12 54.37
N LYS A 59 22.30 -20.71 54.12
CA LYS A 59 21.01 -21.08 54.79
C LYS A 59 20.53 -20.38 56.08
N ARG A 60 19.36 -19.73 55.87
CA ARG A 60 18.04 -19.87 56.53
C ARG A 60 17.69 -19.16 57.86
N HIS A 61 16.44 -18.66 57.86
CA HIS A 61 15.47 -18.44 58.96
C HIS A 61 15.79 -17.28 59.94
N ASP A 62 14.85 -16.49 60.47
CA ASP A 62 13.41 -16.33 60.33
C ASP A 62 13.00 -15.03 61.09
N THR A 63 11.77 -14.58 60.87
CA THR A 63 10.86 -13.88 61.83
C THR A 63 11.11 -12.45 62.36
N GLN A 64 10.16 -11.59 61.97
CA GLN A 64 9.18 -10.82 62.77
C GLN A 64 9.55 -9.57 63.64
N ARG A 65 8.85 -8.48 63.25
CA ARG A 65 7.96 -7.57 64.02
C ARG A 65 8.52 -6.41 64.89
N ASN A 66 8.03 -5.23 64.46
CA ASN A 66 7.28 -4.19 65.20
C ASN A 66 7.99 -3.00 65.91
N ASN A 67 7.61 -1.82 65.38
CA ASN A 67 7.09 -0.59 66.02
C ASN A 67 7.96 0.30 66.93
N GLY A 68 8.01 1.60 66.56
CA GLY A 68 7.62 2.68 67.48
C GLY A 68 8.46 3.98 67.50
N ASN A 69 7.90 5.07 66.91
CA ASN A 69 7.97 6.52 67.24
C ASN A 69 9.35 7.25 67.32
N MET A 70 9.67 8.26 66.50
CA MET A 70 9.15 9.67 66.38
C MET A 70 9.30 10.47 67.70
N PHE A 71 10.30 11.34 67.91
CA PHE A 71 10.51 12.75 67.49
C PHE A 71 11.88 13.19 68.10
N THR A 72 12.77 14.06 67.59
CA THR A 72 12.62 15.50 67.26
C THR A 72 13.97 16.11 66.79
N ARG A 73 13.89 17.15 65.95
CA ARG A 73 14.77 18.35 65.77
C ARG A 73 15.91 18.36 64.72
N VAL A 74 15.49 18.91 63.58
CA VAL A 74 16.19 19.63 62.49
C VAL A 74 16.81 20.95 63.03
N PRO A 75 18.04 21.32 62.59
CA PRO A 75 18.21 22.20 61.42
C PRO A 75 19.30 21.70 60.46
N PHE A 76 18.90 20.94 59.44
CA PHE A 76 19.76 20.56 58.32
C PHE A 76 19.06 20.72 56.95
N LEU A 77 17.87 21.32 56.93
CA LEU A 77 17.00 21.35 55.75
C LEU A 77 17.02 22.64 54.93
N LEU A 78 17.84 23.64 55.30
CA LEU A 78 17.94 24.88 54.51
C LEU A 78 19.17 24.96 53.60
N SER A 79 20.16 24.07 53.76
CA SER A 79 21.32 23.99 52.86
C SER A 79 21.19 22.89 51.79
N ALA A 80 20.33 21.88 52.02
CA ALA A 80 20.06 20.81 51.07
C ALA A 80 19.06 21.22 49.96
N VAL A 81 18.13 22.14 50.27
CA VAL A 81 17.14 22.62 49.29
C VAL A 81 17.75 23.59 48.26
N ALA A 82 18.77 24.36 48.64
CA ALA A 82 19.51 25.22 47.69
C ALA A 82 20.40 24.42 46.73
N ILE A 83 20.98 23.30 47.19
CA ILE A 83 21.81 22.42 46.35
C ILE A 83 20.94 21.55 45.43
N MET A 84 19.76 21.10 45.87
CA MET A 84 18.82 20.40 44.96
C MET A 84 18.14 21.33 43.96
N ALA A 85 17.89 22.60 44.28
CA ALA A 85 17.36 23.56 43.32
C ALA A 85 18.40 23.95 42.24
N LEU A 86 19.69 24.03 42.59
CA LEU A 86 20.77 24.27 41.61
C LEU A 86 21.13 23.00 40.82
N CYS A 87 20.97 21.79 41.37
CA CYS A 87 21.11 20.55 40.60
C CYS A 87 19.90 20.26 39.69
N ALA A 88 18.69 20.74 40.05
CA ALA A 88 17.52 20.68 39.18
C ALA A 88 17.59 21.71 38.04
N MET A 89 18.15 22.91 38.27
CA MET A 89 18.37 23.86 37.17
C MET A 89 19.59 23.56 36.30
N ALA A 90 20.58 22.78 36.78
CA ALA A 90 21.67 22.28 35.96
C ALA A 90 21.32 21.02 35.15
N ARG A 91 20.28 20.25 35.54
CA ARG A 91 19.74 19.15 34.70
C ARG A 91 18.67 19.59 33.70
N VAL A 92 18.12 20.79 33.83
CA VAL A 92 17.16 21.36 32.87
C VAL A 92 17.85 22.27 31.83
N ALA A 93 19.14 22.60 32.02
CA ALA A 93 19.93 23.38 31.06
C ALA A 93 20.92 22.54 30.21
N GLU A 94 20.93 21.21 30.37
CA GLU A 94 21.71 20.27 29.52
C GLU A 94 20.86 19.43 28.56
N PHE A 95 19.53 19.63 28.52
CA PHE A 95 18.63 19.02 27.50
C PHE A 95 18.27 20.00 26.37
N GLY A 96 19.07 21.03 26.16
CA GLY A 96 18.82 22.09 25.18
C GLY A 96 20.05 22.45 24.35
N GLN A 97 20.76 21.47 23.80
CA GLN A 97 21.60 21.59 22.61
C GLN A 97 21.60 20.25 21.85
N PRO A 98 21.65 20.27 20.50
CA PRO A 98 21.20 19.16 19.69
C PRO A 98 22.07 17.93 19.88
N PHE A 99 21.44 16.82 20.29
CA PHE A 99 22.03 15.48 20.31
C PHE A 99 22.32 14.91 18.89
N ALA A 100 22.40 15.77 17.87
CA ALA A 100 22.63 15.40 16.47
C ALA A 100 24.11 15.37 16.05
N ARG A 101 25.08 15.31 16.98
CA ARG A 101 26.51 15.38 16.58
C ARG A 101 27.50 14.49 17.31
N GLN A 102 27.08 13.41 17.95
CA GLN A 102 28.03 12.49 18.60
C GLN A 102 27.79 10.98 18.44
N TYR A 103 27.02 10.56 17.42
CA TYR A 103 26.97 9.17 16.94
C TYR A 103 27.28 9.02 15.45
N LEU A 104 28.10 9.93 14.89
CA LEU A 104 28.65 9.81 13.54
C LEU A 104 30.17 9.99 13.61
N ALA A 105 30.87 8.91 13.96
CA ALA A 105 32.29 8.74 13.70
C ALA A 105 32.70 7.28 13.93
N SER A 106 32.07 6.36 13.19
CA SER A 106 32.69 5.08 12.83
C SER A 106 32.36 4.79 11.38
N THR A 107 32.57 5.76 10.49
CA THR A 107 32.91 5.45 9.12
C THR A 107 34.36 5.04 9.13
N THR A 108 34.60 3.73 9.08
CA THR A 108 35.78 3.20 8.43
C THR A 108 35.83 3.84 7.05
N ILE A 109 36.64 4.89 6.90
CA ILE A 109 37.09 5.35 5.60
C ILE A 109 37.98 4.21 5.09
N SER A 110 37.34 3.20 4.50
CA SER A 110 37.94 2.44 3.42
C SER A 110 38.55 3.46 2.48
N SER A 111 39.83 3.32 2.18
CA SER A 111 40.54 4.16 1.22
C SER A 111 39.83 4.05 -0.13
N GLY A 112 38.86 4.92 -0.35
CA GLY A 112 38.00 4.90 -1.52
C GLY A 112 38.82 5.14 -2.77
N HIS A 113 38.97 4.11 -3.59
CA HIS A 113 39.02 4.34 -5.02
C HIS A 113 37.72 5.08 -5.37
N SER A 114 37.80 6.18 -6.12
CA SER A 114 36.62 6.86 -6.64
C SER A 114 35.86 5.85 -7.50
N GLN A 115 34.72 5.35 -7.02
CA GLN A 115 33.78 4.58 -7.83
C GLN A 115 33.29 5.49 -8.96
N PHE A 116 33.20 4.97 -10.18
CA PHE A 116 32.68 5.75 -11.29
C PHE A 116 31.18 5.99 -11.06
N THR A 117 30.72 7.24 -11.15
CA THR A 117 29.30 7.60 -11.08
C THR A 117 28.76 7.69 -12.50
N VAL A 118 27.63 7.01 -12.77
CA VAL A 118 26.94 7.14 -14.06
C VAL A 118 26.62 8.63 -14.27
N PRO A 119 26.92 9.23 -15.44
CA PRO A 119 26.62 10.64 -15.66
C PRO A 119 25.12 10.89 -15.55
N ALA A 120 24.70 11.98 -14.88
CA ALA A 120 23.28 12.36 -14.78
C ALA A 120 22.59 12.47 -16.16
N SER A 121 23.33 12.87 -17.20
CA SER A 121 22.84 12.93 -18.58
C SER A 121 22.50 11.55 -19.19
N ALA A 122 22.88 10.44 -18.55
CA ALA A 122 22.50 9.10 -18.99
C ALA A 122 21.03 8.78 -18.68
N ASP A 123 20.41 9.54 -17.78
CA ASP A 123 19.01 9.41 -17.39
C ASP A 123 18.12 10.49 -18.05
N GLU A 124 18.69 11.33 -18.91
CA GLU A 124 17.94 12.33 -19.67
C GLU A 124 17.27 11.69 -20.91
N GLY A 125 15.94 11.60 -20.89
CA GLY A 125 15.13 11.17 -22.02
C GLY A 125 14.94 12.22 -23.11
N ALA A 126 14.19 11.89 -24.17
CA ALA A 126 13.82 12.86 -25.18
C ALA A 126 12.91 13.95 -24.60
N HIS A 127 13.10 15.19 -25.04
CA HIS A 127 12.21 16.30 -24.70
C HIS A 127 10.87 16.14 -25.44
N LEU A 128 9.88 15.55 -24.78
CA LEU A 128 8.54 15.32 -25.28
C LEU A 128 7.54 16.27 -24.60
N ILE A 129 6.40 16.49 -25.25
CA ILE A 129 5.24 17.18 -24.68
C ILE A 129 4.05 16.21 -24.79
N PRO A 130 3.30 15.94 -23.70
CA PRO A 130 2.11 15.12 -23.78
C PRO A 130 1.12 15.67 -24.80
N ASN A 131 0.49 14.80 -25.59
CA ASN A 131 -0.41 15.21 -26.66
C ASN A 131 -1.63 15.98 -26.15
N ILE A 132 -2.03 15.77 -24.90
CA ILE A 132 -3.12 16.52 -24.26
C ILE A 132 -2.76 17.98 -23.91
N GLU A 133 -1.46 18.27 -23.81
CA GLU A 133 -0.92 19.60 -23.55
C GLU A 133 -0.34 20.27 -24.81
N ASP A 134 -0.15 19.50 -25.89
CA ASP A 134 0.44 19.97 -27.12
C ASP A 134 -0.56 20.78 -27.97
N PRO A 135 -0.36 22.10 -28.17
CA PRO A 135 -1.22 22.90 -29.03
C PRO A 135 -1.15 22.53 -30.52
N GLU A 136 -0.14 21.75 -30.94
CA GLU A 136 -0.01 21.23 -32.30
C GLU A 136 -0.66 19.85 -32.49
N ALA A 137 -1.09 19.18 -31.41
CA ALA A 137 -1.77 17.90 -31.48
C ALA A 137 -3.12 18.05 -32.19
N LYS A 138 -3.43 17.09 -33.08
CA LYS A 138 -4.72 17.07 -33.78
C LYS A 138 -5.67 16.15 -33.02
N ASP A 139 -6.92 16.58 -32.89
CA ASP A 139 -7.97 15.77 -32.30
C ASP A 139 -8.36 14.61 -33.25
N PRO A 140 -8.15 13.33 -32.88
CA PRO A 140 -8.52 12.19 -33.71
C PRO A 140 -10.00 12.17 -34.09
N GLN A 141 -10.89 12.60 -33.18
CA GLN A 141 -12.33 12.68 -33.42
C GLN A 141 -12.66 13.65 -34.56
N SER A 142 -11.84 14.69 -34.77
CA SER A 142 -12.05 15.68 -35.82
C SER A 142 -11.57 15.22 -37.21
N VAL A 143 -10.51 14.41 -37.29
CA VAL A 143 -9.83 14.09 -38.56
C VAL A 143 -10.04 12.67 -39.08
N CYS A 144 -10.21 11.67 -38.20
CA CYS A 144 -10.31 10.28 -38.61
C CYS A 144 -11.70 9.95 -39.16
N PRO A 145 -11.83 8.93 -40.04
CA PRO A 145 -13.10 8.64 -40.70
C PRO A 145 -14.05 7.76 -39.88
N GLY A 146 -13.57 7.07 -38.84
CA GLY A 146 -14.34 6.02 -38.16
C GLY A 146 -14.45 4.73 -38.99
N TYR A 147 -15.30 3.79 -38.55
CA TYR A 147 -15.50 2.49 -39.20
C TYR A 147 -16.96 2.28 -39.61
N THR A 148 -17.23 1.25 -40.40
CA THR A 148 -18.59 0.76 -40.70
C THR A 148 -18.67 -0.74 -40.47
N ALA A 149 -19.72 -1.19 -39.81
CA ALA A 149 -19.97 -2.60 -39.57
C ALA A 149 -20.72 -3.27 -40.74
N SER A 150 -20.28 -4.45 -41.13
CA SER A 150 -20.89 -5.28 -42.18
C SER A 150 -20.73 -6.78 -41.85
N ASN A 151 -21.33 -7.66 -42.65
CA ASN A 151 -21.16 -9.12 -42.54
C ASN A 151 -21.36 -9.66 -41.10
N VAL A 152 -22.48 -9.33 -40.47
CA VAL A 152 -22.80 -9.81 -39.12
C VAL A 152 -23.08 -11.32 -39.14
N GLN A 153 -22.39 -12.08 -38.29
CA GLN A 153 -22.52 -13.52 -38.19
C GLN A 153 -22.76 -13.92 -36.73
N THR A 154 -23.88 -14.60 -36.48
CA THR A 154 -24.19 -15.13 -35.15
C THR A 154 -23.20 -16.23 -34.74
N THR A 155 -22.74 -16.19 -33.49
CA THR A 155 -21.89 -17.22 -32.87
C THR A 155 -22.69 -18.01 -31.82
N SER A 156 -22.06 -18.97 -31.15
CA SER A 156 -22.70 -19.69 -30.03
C SER A 156 -22.91 -18.82 -28.79
N HIS A 157 -22.26 -17.66 -28.70
CA HIS A 157 -22.28 -16.79 -27.51
C HIS A 157 -22.64 -15.33 -27.85
N GLY A 158 -22.90 -15.00 -29.10
CA GLY A 158 -23.22 -13.63 -29.53
C GLY A 158 -23.11 -13.49 -31.03
N PHE A 159 -22.24 -12.59 -31.51
CA PHE A 159 -21.99 -12.41 -32.94
C PHE A 159 -20.62 -11.80 -33.22
N THR A 160 -20.16 -11.95 -34.46
CA THR A 160 -19.05 -11.19 -35.02
C THR A 160 -19.51 -10.28 -36.15
N ALA A 161 -18.76 -9.22 -36.42
CA ALA A 161 -18.97 -8.35 -37.58
C ALA A 161 -17.65 -7.88 -38.16
N ASN A 162 -17.65 -7.60 -39.46
CA ASN A 162 -16.55 -6.91 -40.12
C ASN A 162 -16.67 -5.42 -39.82
N LEU A 163 -15.62 -4.80 -39.30
CA LEU A 163 -15.50 -3.33 -39.23
C LEU A 163 -14.50 -2.87 -40.29
N ASP A 164 -14.97 -2.17 -41.32
CA ASP A 164 -14.13 -1.64 -42.39
C ASP A 164 -14.06 -0.11 -42.30
N LEU A 165 -12.88 0.47 -42.56
CA LEU A 165 -12.64 1.91 -42.43
C LEU A 165 -13.64 2.71 -43.29
N ALA A 166 -14.32 3.69 -42.70
CA ALA A 166 -15.45 4.39 -43.33
C ALA A 166 -15.03 5.43 -44.39
N GLY A 167 -13.73 5.66 -44.56
CA GLY A 167 -13.18 6.68 -45.45
C GLY A 167 -11.66 6.53 -45.59
N SER A 168 -11.00 7.59 -46.06
CA SER A 168 -9.54 7.60 -46.16
C SER A 168 -8.87 7.54 -44.80
N ALA A 169 -7.85 6.70 -44.66
CA ALA A 169 -6.97 6.65 -43.50
C ALA A 169 -6.46 8.05 -43.09
N CYS A 170 -6.59 8.38 -41.82
CA CYS A 170 -6.03 9.60 -41.23
C CYS A 170 -4.54 9.44 -40.92
N ASN A 171 -4.09 8.22 -40.57
CA ASN A 171 -2.73 7.87 -40.16
C ASN A 171 -2.12 8.92 -39.23
N LEU A 172 -2.85 9.22 -38.16
CA LEU A 172 -2.59 10.39 -37.34
C LEU A 172 -1.46 10.09 -36.34
N TYR A 173 -1.63 9.05 -35.53
CA TYR A 173 -0.73 8.67 -34.46
C TYR A 173 -0.14 7.24 -34.62
N GLY A 174 -0.56 6.56 -35.67
CA GLY A 174 -0.05 5.30 -36.20
C GLY A 174 -0.55 5.15 -37.64
N ASN A 175 -0.42 3.94 -38.19
CA ASN A 175 -1.04 3.58 -39.47
C ASN A 175 -2.42 2.96 -39.21
N ASP A 176 -3.48 3.48 -39.85
CA ASP A 176 -4.85 2.96 -39.69
C ASP A 176 -4.94 1.47 -40.08
N VAL A 177 -5.66 0.69 -39.28
CA VAL A 177 -5.94 -0.71 -39.58
C VAL A 177 -7.23 -0.82 -40.39
N GLU A 178 -7.12 -0.88 -41.72
CA GLU A 178 -8.28 -0.78 -42.63
C GLU A 178 -9.40 -1.82 -42.40
N ALA A 179 -9.06 -3.00 -41.88
CA ALA A 179 -9.97 -4.12 -41.69
C ALA A 179 -9.88 -4.70 -40.27
N LEU A 180 -10.93 -4.48 -39.49
CA LEU A 180 -11.09 -4.94 -38.11
C LEU A 180 -12.21 -5.99 -38.01
N THR A 181 -12.22 -6.73 -36.91
CA THR A 181 -13.30 -7.62 -36.49
C THR A 181 -13.89 -7.09 -35.20
N LEU A 182 -15.21 -7.04 -35.12
CA LEU A 182 -15.95 -6.89 -33.88
C LEU A 182 -16.34 -8.29 -33.39
N VAL A 183 -16.08 -8.58 -32.13
CA VAL A 183 -16.59 -9.75 -31.42
C VAL A 183 -17.47 -9.26 -30.28
N VAL A 184 -18.67 -9.82 -30.17
CA VAL A 184 -19.59 -9.57 -29.05
C VAL A 184 -20.01 -10.92 -28.51
N ASP A 185 -19.69 -11.20 -27.25
CA ASP A 185 -20.03 -12.45 -26.58
C ASP A 185 -20.69 -12.20 -25.22
N TYR A 186 -21.85 -12.82 -25.00
CA TYR A 186 -22.51 -12.95 -23.70
C TYR A 186 -21.86 -14.12 -22.95
N LEU A 187 -20.92 -13.80 -22.07
CA LEU A 187 -20.13 -14.80 -21.34
C LEU A 187 -20.89 -15.39 -20.15
N ALA A 188 -21.78 -14.62 -19.56
CA ALA A 188 -22.68 -15.01 -18.47
C ALA A 188 -23.88 -14.06 -18.41
N THR A 189 -24.88 -14.37 -17.58
CA THR A 189 -26.07 -13.50 -17.42
C THR A 189 -25.70 -12.09 -16.94
N ASP A 190 -24.57 -11.95 -16.24
CA ASP A 190 -24.04 -10.70 -15.70
C ASP A 190 -22.82 -10.15 -16.44
N ARG A 191 -22.37 -10.78 -17.54
CA ARG A 191 -21.11 -10.40 -18.22
C ARG A 191 -21.22 -10.41 -19.73
N LEU A 192 -20.85 -9.28 -20.32
CA LEU A 192 -20.77 -9.04 -21.75
C LEU A 192 -19.34 -8.70 -22.15
N HIS A 193 -18.87 -9.31 -23.23
CA HIS A 193 -17.56 -9.08 -23.84
C HIS A 193 -17.74 -8.37 -25.18
N VAL A 194 -16.94 -7.33 -25.41
CA VAL A 194 -16.88 -6.59 -26.67
C VAL A 194 -15.41 -6.43 -27.04
N GLN A 195 -14.99 -7.05 -28.14
CA GLN A 195 -13.63 -6.95 -28.65
C GLN A 195 -13.59 -6.29 -30.03
N VAL A 196 -12.66 -5.37 -30.23
CA VAL A 196 -12.26 -4.88 -31.55
C VAL A 196 -10.79 -5.19 -31.78
N LEU A 197 -10.50 -5.89 -32.88
CA LEU A 197 -9.16 -6.36 -33.23
C LEU A 197 -8.93 -6.38 -34.75
N PRO A 198 -7.67 -6.35 -35.22
CA PRO A 198 -7.38 -6.54 -36.65
C PRO A 198 -7.93 -7.86 -37.20
N ARG A 199 -8.55 -7.81 -38.38
CA ARG A 199 -9.09 -9.01 -39.06
C ARG A 199 -7.99 -9.90 -39.63
N TYR A 200 -6.84 -9.30 -39.97
CA TYR A 200 -5.70 -10.00 -40.54
C TYR A 200 -4.48 -9.74 -39.67
N LEU A 201 -4.01 -10.79 -38.99
CA LEU A 201 -2.80 -10.78 -38.17
C LEU A 201 -1.82 -11.83 -38.70
N GLY A 202 -0.57 -11.42 -38.87
CA GLY A 202 0.57 -12.28 -39.14
C GLY A 202 1.27 -12.69 -37.86
N ALA A 203 2.24 -13.60 -37.96
CA ALA A 203 3.03 -13.99 -36.79
C ALA A 203 3.91 -12.83 -36.29
N GLU A 204 4.34 -11.97 -37.20
CA GLU A 204 5.26 -10.84 -36.99
C GLU A 204 4.64 -9.64 -36.27
N ASN A 205 3.32 -9.49 -36.31
CA ASN A 205 2.61 -8.36 -35.68
C ASN A 205 1.56 -8.81 -34.65
N ASN A 206 1.49 -10.12 -34.34
CA ASN A 206 0.50 -10.64 -33.41
C ASN A 206 0.60 -9.99 -32.02
N THR A 207 1.82 -9.79 -31.50
CA THR A 207 2.02 -9.23 -30.15
C THR A 207 1.76 -7.73 -30.07
N TRP A 208 1.66 -7.04 -31.21
CA TRP A 208 1.31 -5.62 -31.24
C TRP A 208 -0.14 -5.39 -30.84
N PHE A 209 -0.97 -6.44 -30.93
CA PHE A 209 -2.42 -6.35 -30.75
C PHE A 209 -2.94 -7.34 -29.70
N ILE A 210 -2.47 -8.59 -29.74
CA ILE A 210 -3.03 -9.67 -28.93
C ILE A 210 -2.24 -9.80 -27.64
N LEU A 211 -2.87 -9.44 -26.52
CA LEU A 211 -2.42 -9.83 -25.18
C LEU A 211 -2.71 -11.33 -25.00
N PRO A 212 -1.69 -12.19 -24.83
CA PRO A 212 -1.90 -13.63 -24.63
C PRO A 212 -2.57 -13.95 -23.30
N GLU A 213 -3.34 -15.04 -23.26
CA GLU A 213 -4.11 -15.44 -22.05
C GLU A 213 -3.22 -16.04 -20.96
N GLU A 214 -2.00 -16.46 -21.33
CA GLU A 214 -0.96 -16.95 -20.42
C GLU A 214 -0.43 -15.85 -19.50
N PHE A 215 -0.45 -14.58 -19.94
CA PHE A 215 -0.08 -13.44 -19.10
C PHE A 215 -1.26 -12.96 -18.27
N VAL A 216 -2.38 -12.68 -18.93
CA VAL A 216 -3.59 -12.15 -18.31
C VAL A 216 -4.77 -12.93 -18.89
N PRO A 217 -5.43 -13.80 -18.14
CA PRO A 217 -6.51 -14.63 -18.70
C PRO A 217 -7.70 -13.77 -19.14
N LYS A 218 -8.46 -14.25 -20.13
CA LYS A 218 -9.76 -13.65 -20.42
C LYS A 218 -10.78 -14.04 -19.34
N PRO A 219 -11.74 -13.17 -19.01
CA PRO A 219 -12.89 -13.51 -18.20
C PRO A 219 -13.59 -14.79 -18.70
N ALA A 220 -13.60 -15.84 -17.88
CA ALA A 220 -14.16 -17.13 -18.26
C ALA A 220 -15.68 -17.04 -18.51
N ALA A 221 -16.24 -17.76 -19.49
CA ALA A 221 -17.69 -17.90 -19.66
C ALA A 221 -18.27 -18.92 -18.66
N ASP A 222 -19.53 -18.73 -18.24
CA ASP A 222 -20.21 -19.70 -17.35
C ASP A 222 -21.04 -20.76 -18.11
N GLY A 223 -21.20 -20.55 -19.43
CA GLY A 223 -21.94 -21.43 -20.34
C GLY A 223 -23.45 -21.42 -20.14
N LYS A 224 -23.99 -20.48 -19.35
CA LYS A 224 -25.43 -20.40 -19.03
C LYS A 224 -26.14 -19.32 -19.83
N ALA A 225 -25.42 -18.29 -20.29
CA ALA A 225 -25.98 -17.23 -21.10
C ALA A 225 -26.47 -17.75 -22.45
N SER A 226 -27.66 -17.28 -22.84
CA SER A 226 -28.17 -17.45 -24.20
C SER A 226 -27.29 -16.72 -25.22
N SER A 227 -27.17 -17.27 -26.43
CA SER A 227 -26.36 -16.69 -27.50
C SER A 227 -26.88 -15.32 -27.98
N ASP A 228 -28.15 -15.01 -27.75
CA ASP A 228 -28.75 -13.72 -28.05
C ASP A 228 -28.80 -12.77 -26.83
N GLY A 229 -28.25 -13.21 -25.69
CA GLY A 229 -28.24 -12.46 -24.45
C GLY A 229 -29.64 -12.17 -23.89
N SER A 230 -30.68 -12.91 -24.29
CA SER A 230 -32.06 -12.72 -23.85
C SER A 230 -32.22 -12.83 -22.33
N ASP A 231 -31.41 -13.66 -21.69
CA ASP A 231 -31.32 -13.87 -20.24
C ASP A 231 -30.32 -12.96 -19.51
N SER A 232 -29.51 -12.18 -20.22
CA SER A 232 -28.62 -11.19 -19.62
C SER A 232 -29.36 -9.89 -19.30
N ASP A 233 -29.00 -9.24 -18.19
CA ASP A 233 -29.44 -7.87 -17.90
C ASP A 233 -28.69 -6.82 -18.75
N LEU A 234 -27.60 -7.21 -19.41
CA LEU A 234 -26.88 -6.37 -20.35
C LEU A 234 -27.43 -6.55 -21.77
N GLU A 235 -27.48 -5.47 -22.53
CA GLU A 235 -27.92 -5.47 -23.92
C GLU A 235 -26.89 -4.73 -24.79
N PHE A 236 -26.44 -5.37 -25.87
CA PHE A 236 -25.58 -4.76 -26.87
C PHE A 236 -26.41 -4.30 -28.08
N LYS A 237 -26.24 -3.04 -28.48
CA LYS A 237 -26.83 -2.46 -29.70
C LYS A 237 -25.76 -1.70 -30.48
N TRP A 238 -25.87 -1.66 -31.79
CA TRP A 238 -24.93 -0.91 -32.64
C TRP A 238 -25.63 -0.27 -33.84
N ALA A 239 -24.99 0.74 -34.43
CA ALA A 239 -25.44 1.43 -35.63
C ALA A 239 -24.24 1.91 -36.46
N ASN A 240 -24.48 2.22 -37.74
CA ASN A 240 -23.49 2.77 -38.68
C ASN A 240 -23.68 4.27 -38.97
N GLU A 241 -24.60 4.95 -38.29
CA GLU A 241 -24.95 6.34 -38.55
C GLU A 241 -24.45 7.26 -37.41
N PRO A 242 -23.59 8.27 -37.68
CA PRO A 242 -22.92 8.58 -38.96
C PRO A 242 -21.74 7.65 -39.31
N THR A 243 -21.23 6.92 -38.32
CA THR A 243 -20.23 5.85 -38.44
C THR A 243 -20.57 4.75 -37.43
N PHE A 244 -19.83 3.64 -37.43
CA PHE A 244 -19.97 2.58 -36.44
C PHE A 244 -19.88 3.13 -35.01
N GLY A 245 -20.89 2.80 -34.21
CA GLY A 245 -20.90 3.00 -32.76
C GLY A 245 -21.78 1.97 -32.08
N PHE A 246 -21.53 1.70 -30.81
CA PHE A 246 -22.29 0.73 -30.03
C PHE A 246 -22.71 1.25 -28.67
N ASN A 247 -23.72 0.60 -28.09
CA ASN A 247 -24.26 0.85 -26.76
C ASN A 247 -24.26 -0.47 -25.98
N VAL A 248 -23.87 -0.38 -24.72
CA VAL A 248 -24.16 -1.39 -23.70
C VAL A 248 -25.16 -0.77 -22.72
N SER A 249 -26.33 -1.38 -22.62
CA SER A 249 -27.43 -0.91 -21.77
C SER A 249 -27.80 -1.93 -20.71
N ARG A 250 -28.40 -1.46 -19.62
CA ARG A 250 -29.03 -2.30 -18.60
C ARG A 250 -30.53 -2.41 -18.87
N LYS A 251 -31.05 -3.63 -19.08
CA LYS A 251 -32.47 -3.86 -19.38
C LYS A 251 -33.37 -3.53 -18.19
N SER A 252 -32.95 -3.89 -16.98
CA SER A 252 -33.74 -3.73 -15.75
C SER A 252 -34.02 -2.27 -15.38
N THR A 253 -33.14 -1.33 -15.75
CA THR A 253 -33.31 0.11 -15.47
C THR A 253 -33.55 0.95 -16.72
N GLY A 254 -33.21 0.45 -17.90
CA GLY A 254 -33.27 1.18 -19.17
C GLY A 254 -32.06 2.09 -19.42
N ASP A 255 -31.07 2.10 -18.55
CA ASP A 255 -29.89 2.94 -18.65
C ASP A 255 -28.94 2.52 -19.78
N VAL A 256 -28.34 3.49 -20.45
CA VAL A 256 -27.13 3.28 -21.27
C VAL A 256 -25.92 3.37 -20.35
N LEU A 257 -25.22 2.24 -20.15
CA LEU A 257 -24.06 2.13 -19.28
C LEU A 257 -22.79 2.64 -19.97
N PHE A 258 -22.64 2.30 -21.26
CA PHE A 258 -21.51 2.65 -22.08
C PHE A 258 -21.96 2.88 -23.52
N THR A 259 -21.50 3.94 -24.20
CA THR A 259 -21.86 4.18 -25.60
C THR A 259 -20.77 4.89 -26.37
N THR A 260 -20.42 4.36 -27.54
CA THR A 260 -19.55 5.04 -28.51
C THR A 260 -20.36 5.69 -29.64
N THR A 261 -21.70 5.73 -29.52
CA THR A 261 -22.55 6.36 -30.54
C THR A 261 -22.31 7.87 -30.53
N GLY A 262 -22.09 8.44 -31.71
CA GLY A 262 -21.80 9.86 -31.88
C GLY A 262 -20.31 10.22 -31.75
N THR A 263 -19.45 9.25 -31.46
CA THR A 263 -17.99 9.39 -31.50
C THR A 263 -17.42 8.49 -32.60
N LYS A 264 -16.18 8.74 -33.01
CA LYS A 264 -15.49 7.95 -34.03
C LYS A 264 -14.55 6.96 -33.34
N LEU A 265 -14.71 5.68 -33.65
CA LEU A 265 -13.72 4.67 -33.31
C LEU A 265 -12.45 4.93 -34.15
N VAL A 266 -11.32 5.15 -33.49
CA VAL A 266 -10.00 5.26 -34.13
C VAL A 266 -9.18 4.02 -33.74
N PHE A 267 -8.55 3.39 -34.72
CA PHE A 267 -7.75 2.19 -34.51
C PHE A 267 -6.60 2.14 -35.52
N GLU A 268 -5.39 2.30 -35.02
CA GLU A 268 -4.12 2.36 -35.71
C GLU A 268 -3.15 1.35 -35.06
N ASP A 269 -2.02 1.07 -35.70
CA ASP A 269 -1.02 0.09 -35.20
C ASP A 269 -0.28 0.47 -33.90
N GLN A 270 -0.30 1.76 -33.52
CA GLN A 270 0.26 2.29 -32.27
C GLN A 270 -0.69 3.25 -31.54
N PHE A 271 -1.96 3.26 -31.91
CA PHE A 271 -2.93 4.17 -31.29
C PHE A 271 -4.35 3.65 -31.47
N PHE A 272 -5.14 3.62 -30.39
CA PHE A 272 -6.59 3.56 -30.52
C PHE A 272 -7.24 4.66 -29.70
N GLU A 273 -8.43 5.09 -30.11
CA GLU A 273 -9.28 5.99 -29.32
C GLU A 273 -10.75 5.58 -29.43
N PHE A 274 -11.43 5.59 -28.28
CA PHE A 274 -12.88 5.55 -28.20
C PHE A 274 -13.35 6.33 -26.98
N SER A 275 -14.56 6.87 -27.05
CA SER A 275 -15.13 7.70 -25.99
C SER A 275 -16.54 7.25 -25.64
N SER A 276 -16.88 7.33 -24.36
CA SER A 276 -18.23 7.14 -23.85
C SER A 276 -18.69 8.34 -23.03
N PRO A 277 -19.82 8.97 -23.40
CA PRO A 277 -20.49 9.93 -22.53
C PRO A 277 -20.76 9.32 -21.15
N LEU A 278 -20.57 10.13 -20.12
CA LEU A 278 -20.88 9.81 -18.74
C LEU A 278 -21.98 10.75 -18.22
N PRO A 279 -22.82 10.29 -17.27
CA PRO A 279 -23.76 11.18 -16.61
C PRO A 279 -23.04 12.30 -15.86
N GLU A 280 -23.68 13.45 -15.71
CA GLU A 280 -23.15 14.54 -14.89
C GLU A 280 -22.91 14.06 -13.45
N ASN A 281 -21.78 14.45 -12.84
CA ASN A 281 -21.41 14.08 -11.47
C ASN A 281 -21.30 12.55 -11.23
N TYR A 282 -20.91 11.79 -12.26
CA TYR A 282 -20.69 10.34 -12.20
C TYR A 282 -19.88 9.88 -10.98
N ASN A 283 -20.06 8.62 -10.60
CA ASN A 283 -19.40 8.02 -9.44
C ASN A 283 -18.47 6.91 -9.92
N LEU A 284 -17.30 7.31 -10.41
CA LEU A 284 -16.26 6.38 -10.87
C LEU A 284 -15.23 6.10 -9.78
N TYR A 285 -14.76 4.85 -9.72
CA TYR A 285 -13.74 4.35 -8.80
C TYR A 285 -12.84 3.35 -9.53
N GLY A 286 -11.52 3.34 -9.28
CA GLY A 286 -10.56 2.45 -9.94
C GLY A 286 -9.53 3.22 -10.78
N LEU A 287 -9.09 2.65 -11.90
CA LEU A 287 -8.08 3.24 -12.81
C LEU A 287 -6.78 3.62 -12.09
N GLY A 288 -6.21 2.67 -11.37
CA GLY A 288 -4.95 2.83 -10.65
C GLY A 288 -3.75 2.31 -11.44
N GLU A 289 -2.52 2.57 -11.01
CA GLU A 289 -2.17 3.12 -9.70
C GLU A 289 -1.86 4.62 -9.71
N VAL A 290 -2.35 5.35 -8.70
CA VAL A 290 -2.19 6.80 -8.55
C VAL A 290 -2.54 7.24 -7.12
N ILE A 291 -1.90 8.30 -6.63
CA ILE A 291 -2.29 8.97 -5.38
C ILE A 291 -3.43 9.96 -5.67
N HIS A 292 -4.66 9.61 -5.28
CA HIS A 292 -5.86 10.43 -5.47
C HIS A 292 -6.95 10.15 -4.43
N GLY A 293 -8.01 10.97 -4.42
CA GLY A 293 -9.26 10.64 -3.72
C GLY A 293 -9.93 9.39 -4.30
N PHE A 294 -10.77 8.73 -3.51
CA PHE A 294 -11.32 7.41 -3.89
C PHE A 294 -12.32 7.51 -5.06
N LYS A 295 -13.27 8.47 -4.96
CA LYS A 295 -14.15 8.83 -6.07
C LYS A 295 -13.35 9.67 -7.06
N LEU A 296 -13.24 9.21 -8.30
CA LEU A 296 -12.52 9.92 -9.36
C LEU A 296 -13.20 11.25 -9.70
N ASN A 297 -12.39 12.30 -9.81
CA ASN A 297 -12.86 13.62 -10.23
C ASN A 297 -13.21 13.68 -11.72
N ASN A 298 -14.00 14.68 -12.09
CA ASN A 298 -14.54 14.84 -13.43
C ASN A 298 -13.72 15.76 -14.37
N ASN A 299 -12.47 16.03 -14.02
CA ASN A 299 -11.49 16.71 -14.87
C ASN A 299 -10.10 16.20 -14.54
N LEU A 300 -9.82 14.99 -15.00
CA LEU A 300 -8.70 14.18 -14.55
C LEU A 300 -8.14 13.39 -15.73
N THR A 301 -6.82 13.28 -15.79
CA THR A 301 -6.14 12.37 -16.71
C THR A 301 -5.62 11.19 -15.88
N ARG A 302 -5.78 9.98 -16.41
CA ARG A 302 -5.25 8.75 -15.83
C ARG A 302 -4.32 8.08 -16.82
N THR A 303 -3.05 8.07 -16.50
CA THR A 303 -2.04 7.35 -17.29
C THR A 303 -1.82 5.98 -16.66
N LEU A 304 -1.81 4.92 -17.48
CA LEU A 304 -1.49 3.57 -17.06
C LEU A 304 -0.18 3.16 -17.73
N TYR A 305 0.91 3.41 -17.02
CA TYR A 305 2.26 2.99 -17.36
C TYR A 305 3.03 2.86 -16.05
N ALA A 306 3.47 1.65 -15.71
CA ALA A 306 4.22 1.40 -14.48
C ALA A 306 5.47 2.28 -14.44
N ALA A 307 5.61 3.12 -13.42
CA ALA A 307 6.67 4.12 -13.32
C ALA A 307 7.28 4.14 -11.93
N ASP A 308 8.61 4.09 -11.88
CA ASP A 308 9.38 4.30 -10.66
C ASP A 308 9.50 5.79 -10.38
N VAL A 309 8.68 6.26 -9.45
CA VAL A 309 8.63 7.65 -9.01
C VAL A 309 8.04 7.71 -7.60
N GLY A 310 8.51 8.64 -6.76
CA GLY A 310 8.02 8.80 -5.39
C GLY A 310 6.64 9.46 -5.32
N ASP A 311 5.58 8.66 -5.34
CA ASP A 311 4.18 9.00 -5.02
C ASP A 311 3.66 10.38 -5.49
N PRO A 312 3.87 10.82 -6.74
CA PRO A 312 3.28 12.05 -7.24
C PRO A 312 1.75 12.00 -7.15
N ILE A 313 1.14 13.06 -6.62
CA ILE A 313 -0.31 13.21 -6.65
C ILE A 313 -0.76 13.36 -8.10
N ASP A 314 -1.78 12.59 -8.48
CA ASP A 314 -2.38 12.54 -9.82
C ASP A 314 -1.49 12.01 -10.97
N GLY A 315 -0.23 11.64 -10.71
CA GLY A 315 0.65 10.98 -11.68
C GLY A 315 0.53 9.45 -11.67
N ASN A 316 0.89 8.79 -12.77
CA ASN A 316 1.04 7.33 -12.79
C ASN A 316 2.23 6.90 -11.91
N ILE A 317 2.07 5.78 -11.21
CA ILE A 317 3.10 5.17 -10.35
C ILE A 317 3.28 3.70 -10.71
N TYR A 318 3.49 2.82 -9.72
CA TYR A 318 4.05 1.49 -9.89
C TYR A 318 3.17 0.49 -10.64
N GLY A 319 1.84 0.51 -10.39
CA GLY A 319 0.90 -0.46 -10.96
C GLY A 319 0.01 0.07 -12.10
N SER A 320 -0.56 -0.86 -12.87
CA SER A 320 -1.52 -0.59 -13.96
C SER A 320 -2.76 -1.48 -13.87
N HIS A 321 -3.91 -0.88 -13.59
CA HIS A 321 -5.20 -1.55 -13.34
C HIS A 321 -6.32 -0.89 -14.18
N PRO A 322 -6.50 -1.30 -15.46
CA PRO A 322 -7.49 -0.75 -16.38
C PRO A 322 -8.93 -1.24 -16.09
N VAL A 323 -9.36 -1.12 -14.82
CA VAL A 323 -10.71 -1.48 -14.35
C VAL A 323 -11.33 -0.31 -13.58
N TYR A 324 -12.62 -0.08 -13.80
CA TYR A 324 -13.39 0.88 -13.00
C TYR A 324 -14.79 0.37 -12.64
N LEU A 325 -15.34 0.94 -11.58
CA LEU A 325 -16.74 0.80 -11.15
C LEU A 325 -17.48 2.11 -11.41
N ASP A 326 -18.71 2.05 -11.93
CA ASP A 326 -19.64 3.20 -12.00
C ASP A 326 -20.93 2.89 -11.21
N THR A 327 -21.21 3.70 -10.19
CA THR A 327 -22.42 3.59 -9.36
C THR A 327 -23.43 4.68 -9.70
N ARG A 328 -24.64 4.26 -10.08
CA ARG A 328 -25.77 5.13 -10.41
C ARG A 328 -26.86 5.05 -9.36
N TYR A 329 -27.49 6.18 -9.07
CA TYR A 329 -28.52 6.32 -8.06
C TYR A 329 -29.87 6.63 -8.69
N TYR A 330 -30.90 5.96 -8.17
CA TYR A 330 -32.29 6.12 -8.59
C TYR A 330 -33.11 6.47 -7.36
N GLN A 331 -33.88 7.55 -7.43
CA GLN A 331 -34.81 7.91 -6.37
C GLN A 331 -36.03 7.00 -6.47
N VAL A 332 -36.43 6.42 -5.35
CA VAL A 332 -37.59 5.54 -5.25
C VAL A 332 -38.81 6.37 -4.90
N ASP A 333 -39.85 6.29 -5.74
CA ASP A 333 -41.12 6.94 -5.48
C ASP A 333 -41.85 6.25 -4.31
N ALA A 334 -42.33 7.05 -3.37
CA ALA A 334 -42.90 6.54 -2.12
C ALA A 334 -44.17 5.71 -2.33
N ASP A 335 -44.97 6.04 -3.35
CA ASP A 335 -46.29 5.46 -3.60
C ASP A 335 -46.22 4.27 -4.56
N THR A 336 -45.53 4.44 -5.69
CA THR A 336 -45.46 3.46 -6.78
C THR A 336 -44.33 2.44 -6.59
N LYS A 337 -43.32 2.77 -5.78
CA LYS A 337 -42.05 2.04 -5.63
C LYS A 337 -41.22 1.95 -6.91
N GLU A 338 -41.54 2.75 -7.93
CA GLU A 338 -40.73 2.88 -9.13
C GLU A 338 -39.45 3.67 -8.82
N ALA A 339 -38.34 3.30 -9.48
CA ALA A 339 -37.02 3.92 -9.28
C ALA A 339 -36.64 4.74 -10.51
N VAL A 340 -36.40 6.04 -10.34
CA VAL A 340 -36.07 6.98 -11.43
C VAL A 340 -34.65 7.50 -11.26
N TYR A 341 -33.85 7.44 -12.33
CA TYR A 341 -32.47 7.91 -12.29
C TYR A 341 -32.38 9.38 -11.91
N VAL A 342 -31.42 9.71 -11.04
CA VAL A 342 -31.14 11.08 -10.58
C VAL A 342 -29.65 11.36 -10.61
N ALA A 343 -29.24 12.35 -11.41
CA ALA A 343 -27.83 12.72 -11.54
C ALA A 343 -27.24 13.33 -10.26
N ASN A 344 -28.06 14.00 -9.44
CA ASN A 344 -27.62 14.69 -8.23
C ASN A 344 -28.42 14.26 -6.99
N ALA A 345 -28.22 13.01 -6.58
CA ALA A 345 -28.92 12.37 -5.47
C ALA A 345 -28.43 12.91 -4.11
N THR A 346 -28.99 14.04 -3.65
CA THR A 346 -28.51 14.74 -2.43
C THR A 346 -29.55 14.86 -1.32
N ASP A 347 -30.84 14.61 -1.58
CA ASP A 347 -31.88 14.66 -0.55
C ASP A 347 -31.76 13.46 0.39
N LYS A 348 -31.36 13.72 1.64
CA LYS A 348 -31.13 12.69 2.66
C LYS A 348 -32.40 12.05 3.22
N ASN A 349 -33.58 12.61 2.89
CA ASN A 349 -34.87 12.08 3.33
C ASN A 349 -35.56 11.24 2.25
N ALA A 350 -35.01 11.20 1.04
CA ALA A 350 -35.52 10.37 -0.03
C ALA A 350 -34.96 8.95 0.07
N ASP A 351 -35.77 7.97 -0.35
CA ASP A 351 -35.30 6.61 -0.55
C ASP A 351 -34.60 6.51 -1.91
N TYR A 352 -33.42 5.89 -1.94
CA TYR A 352 -32.71 5.60 -3.18
C TYR A 352 -32.48 4.11 -3.35
N ARG A 353 -32.22 3.74 -4.60
CA ARG A 353 -31.67 2.45 -5.01
C ARG A 353 -30.46 2.68 -5.89
N SER A 354 -29.39 1.95 -5.61
CA SER A 354 -28.14 2.01 -6.37
C SER A 354 -28.01 0.84 -7.35
N TYR A 355 -27.35 1.09 -8.47
CA TYR A 355 -26.88 0.07 -9.39
C TYR A 355 -25.44 0.38 -9.81
N THR A 356 -24.54 -0.55 -9.55
CA THR A 356 -23.13 -0.50 -9.94
C THR A 356 -22.88 -1.42 -11.13
N HIS A 357 -22.06 -0.98 -12.08
CA HIS A 357 -21.47 -1.84 -13.10
C HIS A 357 -19.94 -1.67 -13.11
N GLY A 358 -19.24 -2.67 -13.66
CA GLY A 358 -17.80 -2.63 -13.85
C GLY A 358 -17.43 -2.67 -15.33
N VAL A 359 -16.33 -2.01 -15.68
CA VAL A 359 -15.70 -2.12 -17.00
C VAL A 359 -14.23 -2.42 -16.82
N PHE A 360 -13.76 -3.47 -17.49
CA PHE A 360 -12.35 -3.86 -17.54
C PHE A 360 -11.88 -3.83 -18.99
N LEU A 361 -10.81 -3.10 -19.29
CA LEU A 361 -10.13 -3.13 -20.57
C LEU A 361 -8.90 -4.03 -20.45
N ARG A 362 -8.95 -5.22 -21.06
CA ARG A 362 -7.85 -6.18 -21.05
C ARG A 362 -6.77 -5.77 -22.06
N ASN A 363 -5.91 -4.83 -21.65
CA ASN A 363 -4.83 -4.29 -22.46
C ASN A 363 -3.62 -3.95 -21.56
N ALA A 364 -2.43 -4.40 -21.95
CA ALA A 364 -1.18 -4.19 -21.20
C ALA A 364 -0.32 -3.03 -21.74
N HIS A 365 -0.63 -2.49 -22.91
CA HIS A 365 0.07 -1.33 -23.43
C HIS A 365 -0.18 -0.10 -22.57
N ALA A 366 0.70 0.89 -22.71
CA ALA A 366 0.53 2.18 -22.09
C ALA A 366 -0.80 2.83 -22.53
N GLN A 367 -1.55 3.37 -21.57
CA GLN A 367 -2.86 3.97 -21.80
C GLN A 367 -2.97 5.35 -21.17
N GLU A 368 -3.84 6.17 -21.75
CA GLU A 368 -4.23 7.48 -21.22
C GLU A 368 -5.77 7.58 -21.26
N ILE A 369 -6.38 7.78 -20.09
CA ILE A 369 -7.82 7.87 -19.92
C ILE A 369 -8.18 9.29 -19.49
N LEU A 370 -8.99 9.95 -20.30
CA LEU A 370 -9.43 11.32 -20.06
C LEU A 370 -10.82 11.32 -19.44
N LEU A 371 -10.88 11.68 -18.17
CA LEU A 371 -12.11 11.91 -17.43
C LEU A 371 -12.47 13.39 -17.53
N ARG A 372 -13.59 13.69 -18.18
CA ARG A 372 -14.16 15.04 -18.32
C ARG A 372 -15.55 15.08 -17.70
N GLU A 373 -16.15 16.26 -17.62
CA GLU A 373 -17.40 16.50 -16.87
C GLU A 373 -18.54 15.52 -17.21
N SER A 374 -18.60 15.11 -18.47
CA SER A 374 -19.64 14.25 -19.03
C SER A 374 -19.11 13.22 -20.02
N ASN A 375 -17.83 12.85 -19.96
CA ASN A 375 -17.23 11.91 -20.91
C ASN A 375 -16.01 11.18 -20.31
N ILE A 376 -15.83 9.93 -20.71
CA ILE A 376 -14.58 9.17 -20.57
C ILE A 376 -14.03 8.86 -21.96
N THR A 377 -12.78 9.22 -22.22
CA THR A 377 -12.08 8.84 -23.46
C THR A 377 -10.93 7.91 -23.11
N TRP A 378 -10.85 6.78 -23.78
CA TRP A 378 -9.75 5.83 -23.68
C TRP A 378 -8.82 6.00 -24.86
N ARG A 379 -7.52 6.13 -24.57
CA ARG A 379 -6.44 6.11 -25.54
C ARG A 379 -5.43 5.05 -25.13
N GLY A 380 -4.91 4.30 -26.09
CA GLY A 380 -3.85 3.32 -25.83
C GLY A 380 -2.84 3.29 -26.95
N LEU A 381 -1.59 2.99 -26.62
CA LEU A 381 -0.47 2.99 -27.55
C LEU A 381 -0.32 1.68 -28.36
N GLY A 382 -1.30 0.80 -28.31
CA GLY A 382 -1.27 -0.50 -28.99
C GLY A 382 -2.28 -1.47 -28.39
N GLY A 383 -2.23 -2.71 -28.83
CA GLY A 383 -3.12 -3.76 -28.34
C GLY A 383 -4.48 -3.74 -29.02
N THR A 384 -5.44 -4.42 -28.39
CA THR A 384 -6.84 -4.44 -28.83
C THR A 384 -7.73 -3.67 -27.86
N ILE A 385 -8.94 -3.34 -28.32
CA ILE A 385 -10.01 -2.88 -27.45
C ILE A 385 -10.75 -4.13 -26.99
N ASP A 386 -10.35 -4.69 -25.84
CA ASP A 386 -10.86 -5.96 -25.29
C ASP A 386 -11.65 -5.67 -24.00
N LEU A 387 -12.91 -5.22 -24.16
CA LEU A 387 -13.75 -4.69 -23.09
C LEU A 387 -14.65 -5.77 -22.48
N TYR A 388 -14.71 -5.79 -21.15
CA TYR A 388 -15.61 -6.64 -20.39
C TYR A 388 -16.48 -5.81 -19.46
N PHE A 389 -17.78 -6.03 -19.54
CA PHE A 389 -18.80 -5.35 -18.75
C PHE A 389 -19.36 -6.31 -17.72
N TYR A 390 -19.42 -5.87 -16.46
CA TYR A 390 -19.97 -6.62 -15.33
C TYR A 390 -21.23 -5.92 -14.82
N ALA A 391 -22.35 -6.64 -14.79
CA ALA A 391 -23.66 -6.06 -14.55
C ALA A 391 -23.94 -5.71 -13.07
N GLY A 392 -23.23 -6.27 -12.09
CA GLY A 392 -23.53 -6.05 -10.68
C GLY A 392 -24.80 -6.78 -10.21
N PRO A 393 -25.69 -6.18 -9.40
CA PRO A 393 -25.98 -4.74 -9.34
C PRO A 393 -25.25 -3.98 -8.22
N THR A 394 -24.48 -4.63 -7.35
CA THR A 394 -23.71 -3.96 -6.29
C THR A 394 -22.23 -3.96 -6.63
N ALA A 395 -21.45 -3.03 -6.04
CA ALA A 395 -19.99 -3.03 -6.16
C ALA A 395 -19.38 -4.37 -5.72
N ASP A 396 -19.88 -4.96 -4.63
CA ASP A 396 -19.46 -6.28 -4.14
C ASP A 396 -19.68 -7.40 -5.19
N ALA A 397 -20.84 -7.42 -5.86
CA ALA A 397 -21.13 -8.39 -6.92
C ALA A 397 -20.20 -8.22 -8.14
N VAL A 398 -19.95 -6.97 -8.56
CA VAL A 398 -19.02 -6.67 -9.65
C VAL A 398 -17.60 -7.15 -9.32
N MET A 399 -17.06 -6.76 -8.16
CA MET A 399 -15.71 -7.13 -7.75
C MET A 399 -15.56 -8.65 -7.58
N LYS A 400 -16.58 -9.35 -7.07
CA LYS A 400 -16.58 -10.81 -6.97
C LYS A 400 -16.57 -11.49 -8.33
N SER A 401 -17.39 -11.03 -9.27
CA SER A 401 -17.37 -11.58 -10.62
C SER A 401 -16.02 -11.34 -11.27
N TYR A 402 -15.49 -10.11 -11.19
CA TYR A 402 -14.18 -9.76 -11.74
C TYR A 402 -13.06 -10.66 -11.20
N GLN A 403 -13.00 -10.86 -9.88
CA GLN A 403 -12.01 -11.75 -9.25
C GLN A 403 -12.18 -13.21 -9.66
N LYS A 404 -13.40 -13.75 -9.61
CA LYS A 404 -13.65 -15.18 -9.89
C LYS A 404 -13.43 -15.57 -11.35
N THR A 405 -13.72 -14.67 -12.28
CA THR A 405 -13.70 -15.01 -13.71
C THR A 405 -12.42 -14.56 -14.41
N THR A 406 -11.69 -13.60 -13.84
CA THR A 406 -10.66 -12.84 -14.57
C THR A 406 -9.36 -12.81 -13.80
N VAL A 407 -9.28 -12.02 -12.73
CA VAL A 407 -8.00 -11.74 -12.06
C VAL A 407 -7.57 -12.82 -11.06
N GLY A 408 -8.44 -13.78 -10.78
CA GLY A 408 -8.23 -14.78 -9.75
C GLY A 408 -8.59 -14.24 -8.36
N LEU A 409 -8.88 -15.18 -7.46
CA LEU A 409 -9.09 -14.85 -6.05
C LEU A 409 -7.75 -14.55 -5.37
N PRO A 410 -7.70 -13.62 -4.41
CA PRO A 410 -6.45 -13.25 -3.75
C PRO A 410 -5.84 -14.41 -2.97
N ALA A 411 -4.51 -14.43 -2.87
CA ALA A 411 -3.79 -15.41 -2.08
C ALA A 411 -4.23 -15.35 -0.61
N MET A 412 -4.53 -16.51 -0.03
CA MET A 412 -4.64 -16.62 1.42
C MET A 412 -3.27 -16.40 2.05
N GLN A 413 -3.23 -15.63 3.12
CA GLN A 413 -2.00 -15.22 3.77
C GLN A 413 -1.69 -16.11 4.99
N GLN A 414 -0.43 -16.18 5.39
CA GLN A 414 -0.10 -16.78 6.68
C GLN A 414 -0.59 -15.86 7.81
N TYR A 415 -0.96 -16.40 8.96
CA TYR A 415 -1.55 -15.60 10.05
C TYR A 415 -0.58 -14.57 10.60
N TRP A 416 0.72 -14.86 10.62
CA TRP A 416 1.74 -13.91 11.07
C TRP A 416 1.84 -12.67 10.18
N THR A 417 1.50 -12.73 8.90
CA THR A 417 1.65 -11.57 7.99
C THR A 417 0.69 -10.43 8.31
N PHE A 418 -0.24 -10.64 9.25
CA PHE A 418 -1.14 -9.63 9.78
C PHE A 418 -0.59 -8.93 11.02
N GLY A 419 0.55 -9.36 11.57
CA GLY A 419 1.20 -8.67 12.68
C GLY A 419 1.75 -7.30 12.28
N PHE A 420 2.55 -6.70 13.17
CA PHE A 420 3.28 -5.46 12.85
C PHE A 420 4.66 -5.76 12.28
N HIS A 421 5.03 -5.03 11.23
CA HIS A 421 6.28 -5.17 10.49
C HIS A 421 7.15 -3.90 10.66
N GLN A 422 8.44 -4.06 10.95
CA GLN A 422 9.39 -2.95 11.02
C GLN A 422 10.50 -3.12 9.97
N CYS A 423 10.73 -2.06 9.20
CA CYS A 423 11.75 -1.96 8.16
C CYS A 423 12.43 -0.59 8.21
N ARG A 424 13.56 -0.46 7.52
CA ARG A 424 14.26 0.79 7.24
C ARG A 424 15.36 0.49 6.20
N TRP A 425 15.53 1.39 5.24
CA TRP A 425 16.81 1.54 4.56
C TRP A 425 17.80 2.18 5.54
N GLY A 426 18.91 1.51 5.85
CA GLY A 426 19.96 1.99 6.75
C GLY A 426 20.12 1.21 8.05
N TYR A 427 19.52 0.02 8.19
CA TYR A 427 19.98 -0.91 9.23
C TYR A 427 21.35 -1.46 8.85
N THR A 428 22.23 -1.63 9.84
CA THR A 428 23.68 -1.69 9.56
C THR A 428 24.31 -3.07 9.69
N SER A 429 23.65 -4.02 10.35
CA SER A 429 24.16 -5.38 10.60
C SER A 429 23.08 -6.29 11.20
N TRP A 430 23.37 -7.59 11.27
CA TRP A 430 22.55 -8.56 12.03
C TRP A 430 22.41 -8.19 13.50
N ASP A 431 23.48 -7.72 14.15
CA ASP A 431 23.42 -7.28 15.55
C ASP A 431 22.54 -6.05 15.72
N ASN A 432 22.58 -5.11 14.79
CA ASN A 432 21.67 -3.97 14.81
C ASN A 432 20.20 -4.42 14.70
N LEU A 433 19.86 -5.38 13.83
CA LEU A 433 18.50 -5.94 13.78
C LEU A 433 18.08 -6.59 15.10
N GLN A 434 18.98 -7.33 15.76
CA GLN A 434 18.71 -7.91 17.08
C GLN A 434 18.44 -6.81 18.13
N GLU A 435 19.20 -5.71 18.13
CA GLU A 435 18.97 -4.57 19.02
C GLU A 435 17.59 -3.92 18.80
N ILE A 436 17.15 -3.80 17.54
CA ILE A 436 15.80 -3.31 17.23
C ILE A 436 14.75 -4.24 17.85
N ALA A 437 14.84 -5.55 17.63
CA ALA A 437 13.92 -6.52 18.25
C ALA A 437 13.90 -6.42 19.78
N ASP A 438 15.07 -6.30 20.40
CA ASP A 438 15.21 -6.19 21.85
C ASP A 438 14.57 -4.90 22.40
N ASP A 439 14.68 -3.77 21.69
CA ASP A 439 14.02 -2.52 22.07
C ASP A 439 12.49 -2.63 21.94
N PHE A 440 11.95 -3.25 20.88
CA PHE A 440 10.50 -3.51 20.78
C PHE A 440 9.98 -4.30 21.98
N ALA A 441 10.66 -5.40 22.34
CA ALA A 441 10.30 -6.21 23.49
C ALA A 441 10.37 -5.40 24.81
N LYS A 442 11.44 -4.61 24.99
CA LYS A 442 11.65 -3.76 26.16
C LYS A 442 10.58 -2.68 26.35
N PHE A 443 10.02 -2.16 25.26
CA PHE A 443 8.95 -1.15 25.28
C PHE A 443 7.53 -1.74 25.18
N GLU A 444 7.42 -3.08 25.21
CA GLU A 444 6.17 -3.83 25.16
C GLU A 444 5.32 -3.46 23.93
N ILE A 445 5.97 -3.30 22.78
CA ILE A 445 5.31 -3.01 21.51
C ILE A 445 5.32 -4.32 20.69
N PRO A 446 4.16 -4.79 20.22
CA PRO A 446 4.09 -5.96 19.33
C PRO A 446 5.00 -5.80 18.11
N LEU A 447 5.78 -6.83 17.82
CA LEU A 447 6.67 -6.89 16.65
C LEU A 447 6.65 -8.31 16.10
N GLU A 448 6.09 -8.45 14.91
CA GLU A 448 5.97 -9.74 14.26
C GLU A 448 7.14 -10.03 13.32
N THR A 449 7.55 -9.03 12.55
CA THR A 449 8.49 -9.22 11.44
C THR A 449 9.50 -8.07 11.37
N LEU A 450 10.77 -8.42 11.29
CA LEU A 450 11.84 -7.50 10.92
C LEU A 450 12.20 -7.64 9.44
N TRP A 451 12.58 -6.53 8.84
CA TRP A 451 12.91 -6.46 7.43
C TRP A 451 14.30 -5.85 7.26
N ALA A 452 14.99 -6.26 6.20
CA ALA A 452 16.21 -5.63 5.74
C ALA A 452 16.02 -5.12 4.32
N ASP A 453 16.35 -3.85 4.12
CA ASP A 453 16.52 -3.23 2.80
C ASP A 453 17.87 -3.64 2.19
N ILE A 454 18.29 -3.03 1.09
CA ILE A 454 19.47 -3.38 0.30
C ILE A 454 20.80 -3.32 1.08
N ASP A 455 20.81 -2.80 2.32
CA ASP A 455 22.00 -2.71 3.18
C ASP A 455 22.62 -4.08 3.52
N TYR A 456 21.82 -5.16 3.50
CA TYR A 456 22.34 -6.50 3.77
C TYR A 456 23.22 -7.03 2.63
N MET A 457 23.01 -6.52 1.42
CA MET A 457 23.63 -7.05 0.20
C MET A 457 25.09 -6.63 0.06
N ASN A 458 25.92 -7.52 -0.48
CA ASN A 458 27.29 -7.23 -0.87
C ASN A 458 27.29 -6.32 -2.10
N GLN A 459 27.52 -5.02 -1.91
CA GLN A 459 27.47 -4.02 -2.97
C GLN A 459 26.12 -4.02 -3.72
N TYR A 460 25.01 -4.17 -2.99
CA TYR A 460 23.64 -4.14 -3.55
C TYR A 460 23.32 -5.27 -4.54
N ARG A 461 24.04 -6.39 -4.49
CA ARG A 461 23.83 -7.56 -5.36
C ARG A 461 22.84 -8.53 -4.72
N ASP A 462 21.79 -8.89 -5.46
CA ASP A 462 20.85 -9.92 -5.01
C ASP A 462 21.54 -11.24 -4.65
N PHE A 463 20.97 -11.97 -3.69
CA PHE A 463 21.40 -13.31 -3.28
C PHE A 463 22.83 -13.42 -2.71
N GLU A 464 23.47 -12.28 -2.41
CA GLU A 464 24.80 -12.20 -1.84
C GLU A 464 24.86 -11.17 -0.71
N ASP A 465 25.00 -11.62 0.54
CA ASP A 465 25.08 -10.74 1.71
C ASP A 465 26.52 -10.20 1.93
N ASP A 466 26.66 -8.98 2.43
CA ASP A 466 27.96 -8.42 2.84
C ASP A 466 28.51 -9.19 4.05
N GLN A 467 29.61 -9.92 3.85
CA GLN A 467 30.14 -10.77 4.92
C GLN A 467 30.85 -10.01 6.05
N ASN A 468 30.97 -8.68 5.98
CA ASN A 468 31.58 -7.88 7.05
C ASN A 468 30.57 -7.51 8.14
N SER A 469 29.36 -7.10 7.76
CA SER A 469 28.30 -6.68 8.69
C SER A 469 27.09 -7.62 8.69
N TRP A 470 26.96 -8.44 7.64
CA TRP A 470 25.82 -9.32 7.39
C TRP A 470 26.24 -10.79 7.17
N GLY A 471 27.29 -11.23 7.86
CA GLY A 471 27.82 -12.59 7.75
C GLY A 471 26.82 -13.69 8.11
N TYR A 472 26.89 -14.83 7.41
CA TYR A 472 25.91 -15.92 7.55
C TYR A 472 25.89 -16.61 8.93
N GLU A 473 27.00 -16.59 9.68
CA GLU A 473 27.03 -17.11 11.05
C GLU A 473 26.15 -16.27 11.99
N ASP A 474 26.22 -14.95 11.87
CA ASP A 474 25.37 -14.04 12.63
C ASP A 474 23.91 -14.09 12.17
N ALA A 475 23.67 -14.26 10.87
CA ALA A 475 22.34 -14.52 10.32
C ALA A 475 21.68 -15.72 11.03
N ALA A 476 22.38 -16.86 11.07
CA ALA A 476 21.86 -18.08 11.71
C ALA A 476 21.55 -17.87 13.21
N ARG A 477 22.34 -17.06 13.92
CA ARG A 477 22.09 -16.72 15.33
C ARG A 477 20.89 -15.79 15.49
N VAL A 478 20.83 -14.69 14.75
CA VAL A 478 19.79 -13.66 14.90
C VAL A 478 18.44 -14.19 14.42
N LEU A 479 18.39 -14.78 13.22
CA LEU A 479 17.17 -15.40 12.71
C LEU A 479 16.70 -16.55 13.60
N GLY A 480 17.63 -17.37 14.11
CA GLY A 480 17.30 -18.41 15.09
C GLY A 480 16.68 -17.87 16.39
N ASN A 481 17.09 -16.68 16.85
CA ASN A 481 16.46 -16.00 17.99
C ASN A 481 15.07 -15.47 17.64
N LEU A 482 14.92 -14.81 16.49
CA LEU A 482 13.63 -14.30 16.01
C LEU A 482 12.60 -15.43 15.88
N HIS A 483 12.96 -16.51 15.16
CA HIS A 483 12.08 -17.67 14.98
C HIS A 483 11.71 -18.34 16.29
N LYS A 484 12.65 -18.43 17.25
CA LYS A 484 12.37 -18.98 18.59
C LYS A 484 11.37 -18.12 19.36
N ASN A 485 11.34 -16.82 19.11
CA ASN A 485 10.40 -15.87 19.72
C ASN A 485 9.09 -15.76 18.91
N GLY A 486 8.90 -16.57 17.87
CA GLY A 486 7.71 -16.50 17.00
C GLY A 486 7.68 -15.26 16.11
N GLN A 487 8.86 -14.70 15.80
CA GLN A 487 9.04 -13.55 14.92
C GLN A 487 9.67 -14.00 13.59
N HIS A 488 9.57 -13.16 12.57
CA HIS A 488 9.92 -13.49 11.18
C HIS A 488 10.88 -12.47 10.57
N PHE A 489 11.52 -12.85 9.46
CA PHE A 489 12.43 -11.99 8.69
C PHE A 489 12.08 -11.94 7.20
N VAL A 490 12.01 -10.73 6.64
CA VAL A 490 11.71 -10.50 5.22
C VAL A 490 12.75 -9.55 4.60
N PRO A 491 13.64 -10.04 3.73
CA PRO A 491 14.57 -9.19 2.99
C PRO A 491 13.97 -8.66 1.68
N ILE A 492 14.49 -7.51 1.22
CA ILE A 492 14.31 -7.02 -0.14
C ILE A 492 15.08 -7.87 -1.15
N VAL A 493 14.52 -8.03 -2.35
CA VAL A 493 15.17 -8.57 -3.54
C VAL A 493 14.77 -7.67 -4.71
N ASP A 494 15.76 -7.20 -5.45
CA ASP A 494 15.55 -6.31 -6.59
C ASP A 494 15.22 -7.08 -7.87
N SER A 495 14.74 -6.34 -8.87
CA SER A 495 14.34 -6.91 -10.15
C SER A 495 15.48 -7.02 -11.17
N ALA A 496 16.66 -6.47 -10.87
CA ALA A 496 17.78 -6.36 -11.81
C ALA A 496 19.05 -7.00 -11.24
N ILE A 497 19.77 -7.77 -12.07
CA ILE A 497 20.94 -8.55 -11.66
C ILE A 497 22.22 -7.85 -12.08
N TYR A 498 23.14 -7.68 -11.14
CA TYR A 498 24.46 -7.09 -11.40
C TYR A 498 25.20 -7.80 -12.54
N ALA A 499 25.72 -7.03 -13.50
CA ALA A 499 26.55 -7.55 -14.58
C ALA A 499 28.05 -7.32 -14.24
N PRO A 500 28.83 -8.38 -13.97
CA PRO A 500 30.20 -8.23 -13.50
C PRO A 500 31.13 -7.65 -14.57
N ASN A 501 32.18 -6.96 -14.12
CA ASN A 501 33.24 -6.46 -14.98
C ASN A 501 34.00 -7.63 -15.64
N PRO A 502 33.92 -7.81 -16.96
CA PRO A 502 34.49 -8.97 -17.63
C PRO A 502 36.03 -9.02 -17.61
N GLU A 503 36.68 -7.89 -17.31
CA GLU A 503 38.14 -7.79 -17.21
C GLU A 503 38.65 -7.97 -15.77
N ASN A 504 37.74 -8.06 -14.78
CA ASN A 504 38.08 -8.19 -13.37
C ASN A 504 37.64 -9.55 -12.80
N ALA A 505 38.55 -10.51 -12.76
CA ALA A 505 38.25 -11.86 -12.26
C ALA A 505 37.79 -11.91 -10.79
N SER A 506 38.13 -10.91 -9.95
CA SER A 506 37.63 -10.85 -8.57
C SER A 506 36.23 -10.29 -8.44
N ASP A 507 35.65 -9.79 -9.54
CA ASP A 507 34.28 -9.27 -9.62
C ASP A 507 33.28 -10.33 -10.11
N ALA A 508 33.73 -11.59 -10.25
CA ALA A 508 32.88 -12.69 -10.69
C ALA A 508 31.62 -12.82 -9.82
N TYR A 509 30.47 -13.01 -10.48
CA TYR A 509 29.18 -13.08 -9.82
C TYR A 509 28.38 -14.28 -10.36
N PRO A 510 28.40 -15.41 -9.64
CA PRO A 510 27.85 -16.67 -10.16
C PRO A 510 26.36 -16.65 -10.49
N THR A 511 25.57 -15.79 -9.83
CA THR A 511 24.14 -15.60 -10.11
C THR A 511 23.93 -15.11 -11.54
N TYR A 512 24.71 -14.10 -11.96
CA TYR A 512 24.72 -13.60 -13.33
C TYR A 512 25.15 -14.69 -14.32
N ASP A 513 26.24 -15.41 -14.04
CA ASP A 513 26.77 -16.44 -14.94
C ASP A 513 25.72 -17.55 -15.21
N ARG A 514 25.02 -18.00 -14.16
CA ARG A 514 23.92 -18.97 -14.28
C ARG A 514 22.72 -18.42 -15.05
N GLY A 515 22.41 -17.14 -14.89
CA GLY A 515 21.35 -16.46 -15.64
C GLY A 515 21.67 -16.38 -17.13
N VAL A 516 22.92 -16.07 -17.49
CA VAL A 516 23.39 -16.08 -18.88
C VAL A 516 23.32 -17.50 -19.46
N GLU A 517 23.73 -18.54 -18.72
CA GLU A 517 23.61 -19.94 -19.16
C GLU A 517 22.15 -20.37 -19.37
N ALA A 518 21.22 -19.76 -18.65
CA ALA A 518 19.78 -20.03 -18.71
C ALA A 518 19.03 -19.21 -19.77
N ASP A 519 19.72 -18.35 -20.53
CA ASP A 519 19.11 -17.36 -21.42
C ASP A 519 18.09 -16.48 -20.65
N ALA A 520 18.35 -16.19 -19.37
CA ALA A 520 17.35 -15.65 -18.45
C ALA A 520 17.10 -14.14 -18.58
N PHE A 521 17.83 -13.42 -19.43
CA PHE A 521 17.83 -11.94 -19.44
C PHE A 521 17.32 -11.34 -20.74
N MET A 522 16.79 -10.12 -20.67
CA MET A 522 16.36 -9.34 -21.84
C MET A 522 17.53 -9.01 -22.76
N LEU A 523 17.21 -8.76 -24.02
CA LEU A 523 18.14 -8.52 -25.11
C LEU A 523 17.98 -7.12 -25.70
N ASN A 524 19.03 -6.63 -26.35
CA ASN A 524 18.97 -5.53 -27.29
C ASN A 524 18.37 -5.99 -28.63
N PRO A 525 17.95 -5.05 -29.50
CA PRO A 525 17.47 -5.37 -30.85
C PRO A 525 18.46 -6.16 -31.73
N ASP A 526 19.77 -6.10 -31.43
CA ASP A 526 20.81 -6.85 -32.14
C ASP A 526 21.07 -8.27 -31.58
N GLY A 527 20.36 -8.65 -30.51
CA GLY A 527 20.48 -9.93 -29.82
C GLY A 527 21.56 -9.99 -28.74
N SER A 528 22.29 -8.91 -28.47
CA SER A 528 23.16 -8.81 -27.29
C SER A 528 22.35 -8.63 -26.00
N LEU A 529 22.94 -8.85 -24.82
CA LEU A 529 22.24 -8.60 -23.55
C LEU A 529 21.90 -7.11 -23.39
N TYR A 530 20.66 -6.82 -22.98
CA TYR A 530 20.28 -5.48 -22.55
C TYR A 530 20.89 -5.20 -21.18
N VAL A 531 21.64 -4.11 -21.06
CA VAL A 531 22.36 -3.72 -19.84
C VAL A 531 22.01 -2.28 -19.48
N GLY A 532 21.17 -2.11 -18.47
CA GLY A 532 20.81 -0.82 -17.87
C GLY A 532 21.63 -0.55 -16.61
N ALA A 533 21.09 0.21 -15.66
CA ALA A 533 21.73 0.47 -14.37
C ALA A 533 20.72 0.55 -13.22
N VAL A 534 21.04 -0.04 -12.07
CA VAL A 534 20.26 0.05 -10.82
C VAL A 534 21.25 0.16 -9.64
N TRP A 535 20.85 -0.15 -8.40
CA TRP A 535 21.66 -0.03 -7.18
C TRP A 535 23.08 -0.63 -7.25
N PRO A 536 23.31 -1.86 -7.75
CA PRO A 536 24.66 -2.43 -7.78
C PRO A 536 25.56 -1.88 -8.91
N GLY A 537 25.03 -1.03 -9.78
CA GLY A 537 25.70 -0.50 -10.97
C GLY A 537 25.04 -0.96 -12.26
N TYR A 538 25.81 -1.29 -13.31
CA TYR A 538 25.24 -1.82 -14.54
C TYR A 538 24.64 -3.22 -14.32
N THR A 539 23.42 -3.42 -14.81
CA THR A 539 22.59 -4.60 -14.52
C THR A 539 21.92 -5.14 -15.78
N VAL A 540 21.60 -6.43 -15.75
CA VAL A 540 20.74 -7.12 -16.72
C VAL A 540 19.38 -7.41 -16.08
N PHE A 541 18.35 -7.54 -16.92
CA PHE A 541 16.96 -7.66 -16.45
C PHE A 541 16.39 -9.03 -16.82
N PRO A 542 15.81 -9.79 -15.88
CA PRO A 542 15.17 -11.07 -16.16
C PRO A 542 14.08 -10.97 -17.24
N ASP A 543 14.10 -11.89 -18.19
CA ASP A 543 13.15 -11.97 -19.29
C ASP A 543 11.97 -12.89 -18.91
N TRP A 544 10.96 -12.33 -18.26
CA TRP A 544 9.75 -13.06 -17.89
C TRP A 544 8.86 -13.40 -19.08
N VAL A 545 8.82 -12.53 -20.09
CA VAL A 545 8.00 -12.73 -21.29
C VAL A 545 8.54 -13.88 -22.13
N GLY A 546 9.86 -13.93 -22.34
CA GLY A 546 10.53 -15.07 -22.96
C GLY A 546 10.26 -16.38 -22.22
N ALA A 547 10.20 -16.35 -20.89
CA ALA A 547 9.94 -17.55 -20.08
C ALA A 547 8.50 -18.06 -20.24
N VAL A 548 7.50 -17.16 -20.21
CA VAL A 548 6.09 -17.50 -20.44
C VAL A 548 5.89 -18.14 -21.82
N PHE A 549 6.61 -17.65 -22.85
CA PHE A 549 6.59 -18.25 -24.19
C PHE A 549 7.49 -19.48 -24.38
N GLY A 550 8.16 -19.96 -23.32
CA GLY A 550 9.05 -21.12 -23.36
C GLY A 550 10.30 -20.91 -24.21
N ARG A 551 10.82 -19.67 -24.24
CA ARG A 551 11.99 -19.24 -25.01
C ARG A 551 13.23 -18.98 -24.15
N SER A 552 13.07 -18.86 -22.84
CA SER A 552 14.14 -18.77 -21.84
C SER A 552 13.82 -19.67 -20.64
N LYS A 553 14.80 -19.87 -19.74
CA LYS A 553 14.63 -20.61 -18.48
C LYS A 553 14.61 -19.69 -17.25
N THR A 554 14.07 -18.48 -17.41
CA THR A 554 14.11 -17.44 -16.38
C THR A 554 13.42 -17.89 -15.09
N PHE A 555 12.28 -18.57 -15.17
CA PHE A 555 11.57 -19.06 -13.97
C PHE A 555 12.36 -20.12 -13.20
N GLU A 556 13.01 -21.05 -13.90
CA GLU A 556 13.84 -22.08 -13.27
C GLU A 556 15.11 -21.49 -12.66
N TRP A 557 15.75 -20.54 -13.34
CA TRP A 557 16.90 -19.81 -12.82
C TRP A 557 16.52 -19.04 -11.55
N TRP A 558 15.46 -18.22 -11.58
CA TRP A 558 15.00 -17.47 -10.41
C TRP A 558 14.70 -18.36 -9.21
N THR A 559 14.00 -19.48 -9.45
CA THR A 559 13.73 -20.49 -8.41
C THR A 559 15.02 -21.07 -7.83
N THR A 560 16.00 -21.36 -8.68
CA THR A 560 17.29 -21.91 -8.26
C THR A 560 18.07 -20.92 -7.40
N GLU A 561 18.07 -19.62 -7.75
CA GLU A 561 18.73 -18.57 -6.98
C GLU A 561 18.09 -18.41 -5.59
N MET A 562 16.76 -18.31 -5.53
CA MET A 562 16.01 -18.23 -4.26
C MET A 562 16.28 -19.42 -3.34
N VAL A 563 16.22 -20.65 -3.87
CA VAL A 563 16.51 -21.86 -3.10
C VAL A 563 17.96 -21.92 -2.64
N THR A 564 18.90 -21.50 -3.49
CA THR A 564 20.33 -21.48 -3.17
C THR A 564 20.64 -20.46 -2.06
N TRP A 565 20.02 -19.29 -2.13
CA TRP A 565 20.22 -18.25 -1.12
C TRP A 565 19.57 -18.61 0.22
N PHE A 566 18.38 -19.22 0.21
CA PHE A 566 17.69 -19.68 1.41
C PHE A 566 18.52 -20.67 2.25
N GLN A 567 19.40 -21.46 1.62
CA GLN A 567 20.32 -22.36 2.33
C GLN A 567 21.33 -21.62 3.21
N LYS A 568 21.53 -20.31 2.97
CA LYS A 568 22.44 -19.44 3.72
C LYS A 568 21.68 -18.54 4.68
N VAL A 569 20.52 -18.02 4.27
CA VAL A 569 19.69 -17.07 5.02
C VAL A 569 18.26 -17.60 5.09
N ALA A 570 17.82 -17.98 6.30
CA ALA A 570 16.49 -18.55 6.52
C ALA A 570 15.41 -17.45 6.63
N PHE A 571 15.13 -16.73 5.53
CA PHE A 571 14.03 -15.76 5.45
C PHE A 571 12.65 -16.44 5.50
N ASP A 572 11.58 -15.67 5.71
CA ASP A 572 10.19 -16.17 5.86
C ASP A 572 9.22 -15.65 4.78
N GLY A 573 9.66 -14.68 3.99
CA GLY A 573 8.95 -14.08 2.87
C GLY A 573 9.90 -13.18 2.08
N ILE A 574 9.42 -12.59 0.98
CA ILE A 574 10.24 -11.75 0.10
C ILE A 574 9.54 -10.43 -0.19
N TRP A 575 10.31 -9.35 -0.14
CA TRP A 575 9.93 -8.05 -0.68
C TRP A 575 10.54 -7.91 -2.08
N ILE A 576 9.69 -7.79 -3.11
CA ILE A 576 10.13 -7.58 -4.49
C ILE A 576 10.02 -6.09 -4.83
N ASP A 577 11.15 -5.49 -5.19
CA ASP A 577 11.24 -4.07 -5.52
C ASP A 577 11.81 -3.79 -6.92
N MET A 578 11.74 -2.52 -7.35
CA MET A 578 12.27 -2.02 -8.62
C MET A 578 11.65 -2.69 -9.86
N SER A 579 10.38 -3.08 -9.76
CA SER A 579 9.73 -4.07 -10.64
C SER A 579 8.82 -3.50 -11.72
N GLU A 580 8.87 -2.20 -11.97
CA GLU A 580 8.08 -1.55 -13.03
C GLU A 580 8.39 -1.99 -14.48
N VAL A 581 9.61 -2.22 -14.96
CA VAL A 581 10.94 -2.36 -14.30
C VAL A 581 11.82 -1.11 -14.39
N SER A 582 12.40 -0.72 -13.26
CA SER A 582 13.20 0.51 -13.14
C SER A 582 14.62 0.38 -13.71
N SER A 583 15.13 1.45 -14.30
CA SER A 583 16.52 1.60 -14.74
C SER A 583 16.95 3.06 -14.60
N PHE A 584 18.07 3.32 -13.93
CA PHE A 584 18.65 4.66 -13.71
C PHE A 584 19.41 5.19 -14.93
N CYS A 585 19.06 4.73 -16.13
CA CYS A 585 19.57 5.27 -17.37
C CYS A 585 18.61 4.92 -18.51
N VAL A 586 18.56 5.81 -19.50
CA VAL A 586 17.83 5.63 -20.74
C VAL A 586 18.64 4.74 -21.68
N GLY A 587 18.01 3.67 -22.16
CA GLY A 587 18.64 2.70 -23.06
C GLY A 587 19.54 1.70 -22.36
N SER A 588 20.14 0.84 -23.18
CA SER A 588 21.13 -0.15 -22.76
C SER A 588 22.50 0.49 -22.49
N CYS A 589 22.55 1.41 -21.53
CA CYS A 589 23.68 2.30 -21.27
C CYS A 589 24.97 1.56 -20.83
N GLY A 590 24.84 0.33 -20.34
CA GLY A 590 25.93 -0.51 -19.86
C GLY A 590 26.59 -1.41 -20.92
N SER A 591 25.97 -1.65 -22.09
CA SER A 591 26.46 -2.65 -23.07
C SER A 591 27.87 -2.40 -23.61
N GLY A 592 28.37 -1.16 -23.52
CA GLY A 592 29.74 -0.79 -23.87
C GLY A 592 30.63 -0.42 -22.68
N ASN A 593 30.08 -0.44 -21.46
CA ASN A 593 30.67 0.19 -20.28
C ASN A 593 30.84 -0.76 -19.07
N LEU A 594 30.60 -2.06 -19.24
CA LEU A 594 30.74 -3.06 -18.16
C LEU A 594 32.12 -3.04 -17.48
N THR A 595 33.20 -2.59 -18.15
CA THR A 595 34.53 -2.47 -17.54
C THR A 595 34.61 -1.39 -16.45
N LEU A 596 33.61 -0.53 -16.33
CA LEU A 596 33.52 0.50 -15.28
C LEU A 596 32.85 -0.03 -14.00
N ASN A 597 32.21 -1.20 -14.05
CA ASN A 597 31.51 -1.75 -12.90
C ASN A 597 32.48 -2.16 -11.76
N PRO A 598 32.04 -2.01 -10.49
CA PRO A 598 30.76 -1.42 -10.03
C PRO A 598 30.71 0.11 -10.20
N VAL A 599 29.53 0.65 -10.52
CA VAL A 599 29.28 2.09 -10.70
C VAL A 599 28.24 2.61 -9.71
N HIS A 600 28.32 3.89 -9.35
CA HIS A 600 27.36 4.55 -8.46
C HIS A 600 26.19 5.14 -9.28
N PRO A 601 24.94 5.12 -8.77
CA PRO A 601 23.77 5.71 -9.44
C PRO A 601 23.98 7.16 -9.88
N PRO A 602 23.25 7.66 -10.89
CA PRO A 602 23.46 9.00 -11.45
C PRO A 602 23.00 10.16 -10.53
N PHE A 603 22.52 9.85 -9.33
CA PHE A 603 22.01 10.79 -8.35
C PHE A 603 22.63 10.55 -6.98
N SER A 604 22.70 11.60 -6.16
CA SER A 604 23.18 11.48 -4.78
C SER A 604 22.18 10.73 -3.91
N LEU A 605 22.66 9.82 -3.08
CA LEU A 605 21.83 9.09 -2.13
C LEU A 605 21.48 9.97 -0.93
N PRO A 606 20.34 9.72 -0.25
CA PRO A 606 19.99 10.45 0.98
C PRO A 606 21.13 10.39 2.00
N GLY A 607 21.55 11.55 2.51
CA GLY A 607 22.63 11.69 3.49
C GLY A 607 24.02 11.87 2.88
N GLU A 608 24.20 11.71 1.57
CA GLU A 608 25.42 12.12 0.88
C GLU A 608 25.56 13.66 0.89
N PRO A 609 26.80 14.21 0.82
CA PRO A 609 27.01 15.65 0.83
C PRO A 609 26.20 16.38 -0.25
N GLY A 610 25.31 17.29 0.15
CA GLY A 610 24.42 18.02 -0.75
C GLY A 610 23.04 17.38 -0.97
N ASN A 611 22.78 16.20 -0.42
CA ASN A 611 21.47 15.55 -0.38
C ASN A 611 21.05 15.18 1.07
N GLU A 612 21.16 16.14 1.99
CA GLU A 612 20.74 15.99 3.38
C GLU A 612 19.20 15.97 3.52
N VAL A 613 18.67 15.04 4.33
CA VAL A 613 17.22 14.92 4.60
C VAL A 613 16.78 15.96 5.63
N LEU A 614 16.25 17.08 5.14
CA LEU A 614 15.85 18.23 5.96
C LEU A 614 14.34 18.50 5.95
N GLN A 615 13.55 17.76 5.16
CA GLN A 615 12.10 17.91 5.12
C GLN A 615 11.47 17.36 6.39
N TYR A 616 10.42 18.03 6.88
CA TYR A 616 9.58 17.64 8.02
C TYR A 616 8.10 17.85 7.65
N PRO A 617 7.14 17.27 8.40
CA PRO A 617 5.73 17.35 8.06
C PRO A 617 5.19 18.78 8.05
N GLU A 618 4.08 18.98 7.35
CA GLU A 618 3.41 20.27 7.31
C GLU A 618 3.11 20.76 8.72
N GLY A 619 3.42 22.02 8.99
CA GLY A 619 3.20 22.67 10.29
C GLY A 619 4.05 22.15 11.46
N PHE A 620 5.14 21.41 11.21
CA PHE A 620 6.15 21.04 12.21
C PHE A 620 6.64 22.24 13.06
N ASN A 621 6.60 23.47 12.52
CA ASN A 621 6.90 24.69 13.27
C ASN A 621 5.96 24.95 14.46
N LYS A 622 4.74 24.39 14.45
CA LYS A 622 3.78 24.45 15.55
C LYS A 622 4.13 23.47 16.66
N THR A 623 4.61 22.28 16.31
CA THR A 623 4.96 21.20 17.25
C THR A 623 6.38 21.38 17.81
N ASN A 624 7.33 21.87 17.00
CA ASN A 624 8.72 22.13 17.39
C ASN A 624 9.33 23.34 16.65
N GLY A 625 8.97 24.55 17.08
CA GLY A 625 9.40 25.79 16.41
C GLY A 625 10.92 26.06 16.44
N THR A 626 11.66 25.54 17.42
CA THR A 626 13.11 25.76 17.51
C THR A 626 13.86 24.94 16.47
N GLU A 627 13.54 23.64 16.39
CA GLU A 627 14.13 22.76 15.39
C GLU A 627 13.72 23.17 13.98
N ALA A 628 12.42 23.48 13.78
CA ALA A 628 11.93 23.99 12.50
C ALA A 628 12.70 25.24 12.02
N ALA A 629 13.00 26.19 12.92
CA ALA A 629 13.81 27.37 12.57
C ALA A 629 15.27 27.00 12.22
N SER A 630 15.86 26.04 12.94
CA SER A 630 17.22 25.59 12.68
C SER A 630 17.35 24.87 11.33
N VAL A 631 16.41 23.98 11.02
CA VAL A 631 16.35 23.22 9.76
C VAL A 631 16.03 24.15 8.60
N SER A 632 15.14 25.13 8.79
CA SER A 632 14.87 26.17 7.78
C SER A 632 16.12 27.00 7.47
N ALA A 633 16.90 27.36 8.49
CA ALA A 633 18.15 28.11 8.29
C ALA A 633 19.23 27.28 7.58
N LEU A 634 19.33 25.98 7.90
CA LEU A 634 20.22 25.04 7.22
C LEU A 634 19.82 24.84 5.76
N SER A 635 18.53 24.57 5.51
CA SER A 635 17.98 24.41 4.16
C SER A 635 18.24 25.65 3.29
N ALA A 636 18.00 26.85 3.85
CA ALA A 636 18.31 28.11 3.16
C ALA A 636 19.81 28.29 2.89
N SER A 637 20.68 27.82 3.81
CA SER A 637 22.13 27.90 3.64
C SER A 637 22.63 26.93 2.56
N LEU A 638 22.09 25.71 2.50
CA LEU A 638 22.39 24.74 1.44
C LEU A 638 21.91 25.25 0.08
N ALA A 639 20.66 25.72 -0.01
CA ALA A 639 20.13 26.32 -1.24
C ALA A 639 20.99 27.51 -1.71
N ALA A 640 21.46 28.36 -0.79
CA ALA A 640 22.38 29.45 -1.11
C ALA A 640 23.75 28.93 -1.60
N ALA A 641 24.29 27.85 -1.02
CA ALA A 641 25.55 27.23 -1.46
C ALA A 641 25.43 26.56 -2.85
N GLN A 642 24.29 25.92 -3.15
CA GLN A 642 23.98 25.38 -4.47
C GLN A 642 23.79 26.49 -5.51
N SER A 643 23.16 27.61 -5.13
CA SER A 643 23.02 28.76 -6.03
C SER A 643 24.34 29.48 -6.33
N THR A 644 25.30 29.50 -5.38
CA THR A 644 26.62 30.12 -5.56
C THR A 644 27.57 29.26 -6.41
N SER A 645 27.44 27.93 -6.36
CA SER A 645 28.13 27.01 -7.27
C SER A 645 27.56 27.05 -8.69
N ALA A 646 26.24 27.17 -8.84
CA ALA A 646 25.57 27.38 -10.14
C ALA A 646 25.91 28.75 -10.78
N THR A 647 26.04 29.82 -9.98
CA THR A 647 26.49 31.14 -10.47
C THR A 647 27.98 31.20 -10.84
N ALA A 648 28.83 30.38 -10.21
CA ALA A 648 30.22 30.21 -10.63
C ALA A 648 30.33 29.47 -11.98
N ALA A 649 29.50 28.45 -12.23
CA ALA A 649 29.46 27.72 -13.51
C ALA A 649 28.89 28.56 -14.67
N THR A 650 27.86 29.36 -14.42
CA THR A 650 27.23 30.24 -15.43
C THR A 650 28.05 31.48 -15.79
N SER A 651 29.04 31.86 -14.97
CA SER A 651 29.93 32.99 -15.26
C SER A 651 30.94 32.74 -16.40
N ALA A 652 31.00 31.52 -16.94
CA ALA A 652 31.77 31.17 -18.15
C ALA A 652 30.92 31.15 -19.45
N SER A 653 29.61 31.35 -19.39
CA SER A 653 28.74 31.36 -20.58
C SER A 653 27.52 32.25 -20.39
N ALA A 654 27.73 33.57 -20.47
CA ALA A 654 26.64 34.53 -20.55
C ALA A 654 26.79 35.38 -21.82
N THR A 655 26.26 34.87 -22.93
CA THR A 655 25.75 35.73 -24.01
C THR A 655 24.22 35.73 -23.90
N PRO A 656 23.55 36.89 -23.87
CA PRO A 656 22.10 36.94 -23.73
C PRO A 656 21.47 36.41 -25.00
N THR A 657 20.90 35.20 -24.95
CA THR A 657 20.18 34.63 -26.07
C THR A 657 18.69 34.85 -25.86
N THR A 658 18.11 35.47 -26.88
CA THR A 658 16.69 35.62 -27.20
C THR A 658 15.81 34.48 -26.69
N THR A 659 14.55 34.81 -26.34
CA THR A 659 13.40 33.91 -26.16
C THR A 659 13.52 32.64 -27.01
N SER A 660 14.12 31.58 -26.48
CA SER A 660 14.22 30.31 -27.18
C SER A 660 12.91 29.59 -26.96
N THR A 661 12.15 29.38 -28.02
CA THR A 661 11.06 28.39 -28.00
C THR A 661 11.66 27.03 -27.68
N THR A 662 11.28 26.43 -26.56
CA THR A 662 11.64 25.04 -26.24
C THR A 662 11.16 24.15 -27.38
N SER A 663 12.07 23.36 -27.96
CA SER A 663 11.76 22.45 -29.06
C SER A 663 11.41 21.07 -28.49
N TYR A 664 10.24 20.54 -28.82
CA TYR A 664 9.82 19.18 -28.45
C TYR A 664 9.97 18.23 -29.64
N LEU A 665 10.42 17.01 -29.38
CA LEU A 665 10.44 15.93 -30.36
C LEU A 665 9.01 15.51 -30.67
N ARG A 666 8.66 15.51 -31.96
CA ARG A 666 7.39 14.98 -32.48
C ARG A 666 7.69 14.01 -33.59
N THR A 667 7.32 12.75 -33.39
CA THR A 667 7.49 11.71 -34.41
C THR A 667 6.23 11.62 -35.27
N LYS A 668 6.36 11.04 -36.46
CA LYS A 668 5.25 10.86 -37.40
C LYS A 668 5.13 9.38 -37.75
N PRO A 669 3.90 8.87 -37.95
CA PRO A 669 3.71 7.51 -38.43
C PRO A 669 4.50 7.25 -39.71
N THR A 670 5.17 6.10 -39.74
CA THR A 670 5.87 5.61 -40.94
C THR A 670 5.21 4.28 -41.35
N PRO A 671 4.77 4.13 -42.61
CA PRO A 671 4.12 2.90 -43.04
C PRO A 671 4.96 1.65 -42.77
N GLY A 672 4.40 0.71 -42.00
CA GLY A 672 5.01 -0.58 -41.68
C GLY A 672 6.13 -0.53 -40.63
N VAL A 673 6.33 0.59 -39.94
CA VAL A 673 7.35 0.74 -38.89
C VAL A 673 6.74 1.37 -37.65
N ARG A 674 6.82 0.66 -36.51
CA ARG A 674 6.49 1.22 -35.19
C ARG A 674 7.68 1.97 -34.62
N ASN A 675 7.50 3.23 -34.20
CA ASN A 675 8.47 3.91 -33.36
C ASN A 675 8.09 3.66 -31.89
N VAL A 676 8.69 2.64 -31.27
CA VAL A 676 8.32 2.22 -29.91
C VAL A 676 8.97 3.07 -28.81
N ASN A 677 10.15 3.64 -29.08
CA ASN A 677 10.81 4.52 -28.10
C ASN A 677 10.11 5.88 -28.03
N HIS A 678 9.70 6.41 -29.18
CA HIS A 678 9.05 7.72 -29.29
C HIS A 678 7.79 7.60 -30.15
N PRO A 679 6.72 6.96 -29.64
CA PRO A 679 5.48 6.78 -30.39
C PRO A 679 4.89 8.13 -30.81
N PRO A 680 4.19 8.22 -31.97
CA PRO A 680 3.66 9.50 -32.44
C PRO A 680 2.61 10.13 -31.51
N TYR A 681 1.96 9.34 -30.66
CA TYR A 681 1.18 9.82 -29.52
C TYR A 681 2.01 9.72 -28.25
N VAL A 682 2.25 10.86 -27.60
CA VAL A 682 2.90 10.98 -26.30
C VAL A 682 1.82 11.04 -25.22
N ILE A 683 1.79 10.05 -24.33
CA ILE A 683 0.92 10.03 -23.15
C ILE A 683 1.45 10.98 -22.07
N ASP A 684 0.58 11.39 -21.14
CA ASP A 684 0.92 12.13 -19.94
C ASP A 684 1.61 11.25 -18.87
N ASN A 685 2.76 10.67 -19.23
CA ASN A 685 3.62 9.91 -18.31
C ASN A 685 4.39 10.87 -17.41
N ILE A 686 4.38 10.64 -16.11
CA ILE A 686 5.02 11.53 -15.13
C ILE A 686 6.53 11.69 -15.33
N GLN A 687 7.20 10.66 -15.86
CA GLN A 687 8.62 10.69 -16.22
C GLN A 687 8.89 11.30 -17.61
N GLY A 688 7.84 11.67 -18.35
CA GLY A 688 7.94 12.12 -19.74
C GLY A 688 8.21 10.97 -20.70
N ASP A 689 9.45 10.83 -21.18
CA ASP A 689 9.85 9.75 -22.08
C ASP A 689 9.63 8.38 -21.42
N LEU A 690 9.11 7.42 -22.18
CA LEU A 690 8.77 6.07 -21.70
C LEU A 690 9.99 5.31 -21.17
N ALA A 691 11.20 5.66 -21.60
CA ALA A 691 12.45 5.01 -21.20
C ALA A 691 13.13 5.65 -19.98
N VAL A 692 12.63 6.77 -19.45
CA VAL A 692 13.20 7.41 -18.25
C VAL A 692 12.74 6.64 -17.02
N HIS A 693 13.69 6.27 -16.15
CA HIS A 693 13.43 5.39 -15.00
C HIS A 693 12.79 4.04 -15.37
N ALA A 694 13.06 3.53 -16.57
CA ALA A 694 12.49 2.28 -17.06
C ALA A 694 13.44 1.54 -18.02
N VAL A 695 13.27 0.23 -18.17
CA VAL A 695 13.84 -0.48 -19.32
C VAL A 695 13.25 0.11 -20.60
N SER A 696 14.09 0.30 -21.63
CA SER A 696 13.66 0.99 -22.84
C SER A 696 12.62 0.19 -23.62
N PRO A 697 11.64 0.85 -24.25
CA PRO A 697 10.58 0.16 -24.99
C PRO A 697 11.07 -0.76 -26.12
N ASN A 698 12.24 -0.50 -26.70
CA ASN A 698 12.84 -1.35 -27.73
C ASN A 698 13.69 -2.52 -27.19
N ALA A 699 13.84 -2.67 -25.87
CA ALA A 699 14.37 -3.90 -25.30
C ALA A 699 13.54 -5.09 -25.81
N THR A 700 14.22 -6.19 -26.05
CA THR A 700 13.69 -7.34 -26.79
C THR A 700 13.73 -8.58 -25.92
N HIS A 701 12.65 -9.36 -25.93
CA HIS A 701 12.58 -10.64 -25.25
C HIS A 701 13.04 -11.78 -26.16
N HIS A 702 13.36 -12.92 -25.57
CA HIS A 702 13.59 -14.15 -26.33
C HIS A 702 12.34 -14.51 -27.14
N GLY A 703 12.47 -14.49 -28.47
CA GLY A 703 11.35 -14.62 -29.40
C GLY A 703 11.10 -13.37 -30.26
N GLY A 704 11.77 -12.26 -29.97
CA GLY A 704 11.78 -11.05 -30.80
C GLY A 704 10.66 -10.05 -30.49
N THR A 705 9.88 -10.29 -29.44
CA THR A 705 8.86 -9.33 -28.95
C THR A 705 9.53 -8.21 -28.17
N GLN A 706 8.85 -7.07 -28.07
CA GLN A 706 9.43 -5.85 -27.51
C GLN A 706 8.81 -5.51 -26.15
N GLU A 707 9.61 -4.94 -25.24
CA GLU A 707 9.17 -4.49 -23.91
C GLU A 707 8.00 -3.51 -24.00
N TYR A 708 7.94 -2.68 -25.06
CA TYR A 708 6.81 -1.79 -25.34
C TYR A 708 5.42 -2.46 -25.27
N ASP A 709 5.33 -3.75 -25.65
CA ASP A 709 4.06 -4.49 -25.66
C ASP A 709 3.72 -5.06 -24.26
N PHE A 710 4.71 -5.17 -23.35
CA PHE A 710 4.62 -5.97 -22.11
C PHE A 710 5.08 -5.25 -20.83
N HIS A 711 5.58 -4.01 -20.90
CA HIS A 711 6.14 -3.23 -19.78
C HIS A 711 5.34 -3.34 -18.48
N ASN A 712 4.03 -3.06 -18.56
CA ASN A 712 3.13 -3.11 -17.40
C ASN A 712 2.95 -4.52 -16.78
N LEU A 713 3.52 -5.56 -17.37
CA LEU A 713 3.43 -6.94 -16.89
C LEU A 713 4.71 -7.41 -16.18
N PHE A 714 5.80 -6.63 -16.16
CA PHE A 714 7.04 -7.07 -15.51
C PHE A 714 6.79 -7.41 -14.04
N GLY A 715 6.26 -6.46 -13.26
CA GLY A 715 5.89 -6.65 -11.86
C GLY A 715 4.97 -7.84 -11.63
N HIS A 716 3.94 -7.95 -12.48
CA HIS A 716 3.00 -9.07 -12.42
C HIS A 716 3.68 -10.44 -12.57
N GLN A 717 4.67 -10.55 -13.49
CA GLN A 717 5.35 -11.81 -13.76
C GLN A 717 6.46 -12.15 -12.76
N ILE A 718 7.22 -11.17 -12.24
CA ILE A 718 8.19 -11.45 -11.16
C ILE A 718 7.48 -11.88 -9.86
N LEU A 719 6.28 -11.36 -9.57
CA LEU A 719 5.48 -11.82 -8.43
C LEU A 719 5.00 -13.25 -8.61
N ASN A 720 4.56 -13.62 -9.82
CA ASN A 720 4.24 -15.00 -10.17
C ASN A 720 5.47 -15.92 -10.05
N ALA A 721 6.62 -15.51 -10.59
CA ALA A 721 7.88 -16.26 -10.51
C ALA A 721 8.30 -16.50 -9.05
N THR A 722 8.27 -15.44 -8.24
CA THR A 722 8.65 -15.47 -6.83
C THR A 722 7.70 -16.34 -6.02
N TYR A 723 6.40 -16.30 -6.28
CA TYR A 723 5.44 -17.18 -5.62
C TYR A 723 5.78 -18.65 -5.83
N ASN A 724 6.07 -19.05 -7.07
CA ASN A 724 6.45 -20.43 -7.39
C ASN A 724 7.84 -20.81 -6.82
N ALA A 725 8.78 -19.86 -6.79
CA ALA A 725 10.07 -20.05 -6.14
C ALA A 725 9.90 -20.30 -4.64
N LEU A 726 9.06 -19.52 -3.96
CA LEU A 726 8.77 -19.68 -2.53
C LEU A 726 8.03 -20.97 -2.19
N LEU A 727 7.23 -21.52 -3.11
CA LEU A 727 6.68 -22.88 -2.95
C LEU A 727 7.77 -23.96 -2.96
N SER A 728 8.90 -23.70 -3.62
CA SER A 728 10.07 -24.59 -3.60
C SER A 728 10.93 -24.38 -2.35
N VAL A 729 11.00 -23.14 -1.84
CA VAL A 729 11.70 -22.79 -0.60
C VAL A 729 10.97 -23.32 0.64
N PHE A 730 9.65 -23.16 0.70
CA PHE A 730 8.79 -23.58 1.81
C PHE A 730 7.70 -24.57 1.34
N PRO A 731 8.05 -25.84 1.02
CA PRO A 731 7.07 -26.81 0.54
C PRO A 731 5.87 -26.95 1.47
N GLY A 732 4.67 -26.75 0.92
CA GLY A 732 3.42 -26.87 1.66
C GLY A 732 3.02 -25.67 2.53
N LYS A 733 3.79 -24.57 2.53
CA LYS A 733 3.43 -23.31 3.21
C LYS A 733 2.96 -22.25 2.21
N ARG A 734 2.10 -21.33 2.65
CA ARG A 734 1.67 -20.19 1.84
C ARG A 734 2.84 -19.20 1.67
N PRO A 735 3.22 -18.80 0.45
CA PRO A 735 4.19 -17.74 0.24
C PRO A 735 3.72 -16.40 0.83
N PHE A 736 4.66 -15.59 1.34
CA PHE A 736 4.43 -14.18 1.65
C PHE A 736 5.31 -13.30 0.76
N ILE A 737 4.66 -12.44 -0.03
CA ILE A 737 5.31 -11.52 -0.96
C ILE A 737 4.64 -10.16 -0.84
N ILE A 738 5.44 -9.11 -0.74
CA ILE A 738 5.02 -7.72 -0.94
C ILE A 738 5.75 -7.18 -2.17
N GLY A 739 5.00 -6.82 -3.21
CA GLY A 739 5.53 -6.36 -4.50
C GLY A 739 5.20 -4.91 -4.80
N ARG A 740 6.12 -4.20 -5.49
CA ARG A 740 5.89 -2.81 -5.90
C ARG A 740 4.98 -2.72 -7.11
N SER A 741 5.47 -3.10 -8.28
CA SER A 741 4.69 -3.02 -9.51
C SER A 741 3.66 -4.14 -9.59
N THR A 742 2.44 -3.79 -9.99
CA THR A 742 1.32 -4.73 -10.09
C THR A 742 0.49 -4.51 -11.36
N PHE A 743 -0.05 -5.59 -11.90
CA PHE A 743 -1.10 -5.57 -12.92
C PHE A 743 -2.38 -6.25 -12.41
N ALA A 744 -3.47 -6.15 -13.16
CA ALA A 744 -4.70 -6.91 -12.94
C ALA A 744 -4.40 -8.42 -12.78
N GLY A 745 -4.63 -8.97 -11.57
CA GLY A 745 -4.36 -10.38 -11.24
C GLY A 745 -3.23 -10.62 -10.23
N SER A 746 -2.44 -9.60 -9.91
CA SER A 746 -1.26 -9.76 -9.04
C SER A 746 -1.62 -10.22 -7.61
N GLY A 747 -2.82 -9.90 -7.13
CA GLY A 747 -3.32 -10.31 -5.81
C GLY A 747 -3.42 -11.82 -5.61
N LYS A 748 -3.41 -12.61 -6.69
CA LYS A 748 -3.37 -14.08 -6.65
C LYS A 748 -2.07 -14.61 -6.04
N TRP A 749 -1.00 -13.80 -6.00
CA TRP A 749 0.32 -14.23 -5.58
C TRP A 749 0.92 -13.37 -4.47
N ALA A 750 0.66 -12.05 -4.49
CA ALA A 750 1.33 -11.11 -3.62
C ALA A 750 0.39 -10.07 -3.02
N GLY A 751 0.79 -9.51 -1.89
CA GLY A 751 0.33 -8.20 -1.45
C GLY A 751 1.12 -7.07 -2.11
N HIS A 752 0.78 -5.85 -1.74
CA HIS A 752 1.38 -4.63 -2.28
C HIS A 752 1.46 -3.56 -1.18
N TRP A 753 2.43 -2.65 -1.28
CA TRP A 753 2.49 -1.47 -0.43
C TRP A 753 2.41 -0.22 -1.31
N GLY A 754 1.79 0.84 -0.79
CA GLY A 754 1.49 2.05 -1.57
C GLY A 754 2.68 2.91 -1.99
N GLY A 755 3.90 2.38 -2.04
CA GLY A 755 5.06 3.07 -2.58
C GLY A 755 5.87 3.93 -1.62
N ASP A 756 6.71 4.77 -2.23
CA ASP A 756 7.67 5.67 -1.60
C ASP A 756 6.99 6.96 -1.10
N ASN A 757 5.95 6.80 -0.30
CA ASN A 757 5.16 7.89 0.26
C ASN A 757 6.04 8.84 1.10
N ALA A 758 5.62 10.11 1.24
CA ALA A 758 6.35 11.06 2.09
C ALA A 758 5.76 11.17 3.49
N SER A 759 6.62 11.52 4.45
CA SER A 759 6.31 11.87 5.84
C SER A 759 5.53 13.20 5.94
N LEU A 760 4.37 13.27 5.28
CA LEU A 760 3.47 14.42 5.22
C LEU A 760 2.03 13.99 5.53
N TRP A 761 1.22 14.89 6.07
CA TRP A 761 -0.19 14.64 6.38
C TRP A 761 -1.01 14.30 5.13
N ALA A 762 -0.65 14.89 3.98
CA ALA A 762 -1.29 14.59 2.70
C ALA A 762 -1.22 13.10 2.34
N TYR A 763 -0.08 12.42 2.55
CA TYR A 763 0.06 11.00 2.22
C TYR A 763 -0.66 10.09 3.22
N MET A 764 -0.69 10.46 4.50
CA MET A 764 -1.55 9.76 5.46
C MET A 764 -3.03 9.90 5.06
N PHE A 765 -3.45 11.08 4.60
CA PHE A 765 -4.81 11.36 4.13
C PHE A 765 -5.20 10.56 2.87
N PHE A 766 -4.29 10.41 1.91
CA PHE A 766 -4.51 9.64 0.68
C PHE A 766 -4.28 8.12 0.82
N SER A 767 -3.72 7.66 1.94
CA SER A 767 -3.52 6.22 2.17
C SER A 767 -4.82 5.41 2.19
N ILE A 768 -5.92 5.98 2.69
CA ILE A 768 -7.24 5.33 2.72
C ILE A 768 -7.82 5.13 1.31
N PRO A 769 -7.94 6.19 0.46
CA PRO A 769 -8.45 6.00 -0.89
C PRO A 769 -7.55 5.10 -1.77
N GLN A 770 -6.24 5.10 -1.56
CA GLN A 770 -5.33 4.15 -2.23
C GLN A 770 -5.68 2.70 -1.84
N ALA A 771 -5.82 2.41 -0.54
CA ALA A 771 -6.19 1.08 -0.04
C ALA A 771 -7.57 0.60 -0.55
N LEU A 772 -8.54 1.51 -0.63
CA LEU A 772 -9.85 1.21 -1.20
C LEU A 772 -9.77 0.90 -2.70
N SER A 773 -8.86 1.55 -3.44
CA SER A 773 -8.63 1.24 -4.86
C SER A 773 -8.04 -0.16 -5.03
N PHE A 774 -7.07 -0.57 -4.21
CA PHE A 774 -6.52 -1.93 -4.24
C PHE A 774 -7.52 -3.02 -3.83
N SER A 775 -8.55 -2.66 -3.07
CA SER A 775 -9.69 -3.55 -2.82
C SER A 775 -10.50 -3.84 -4.09
N ILE A 776 -10.62 -2.88 -5.02
CA ILE A 776 -11.23 -3.09 -6.35
C ILE A 776 -10.34 -4.00 -7.21
N PHE A 777 -9.02 -3.84 -7.10
CA PHE A 777 -8.05 -4.58 -7.90
C PHE A 777 -7.86 -6.04 -7.45
N GLY A 778 -8.48 -6.44 -6.34
CA GLY A 778 -8.37 -7.80 -5.80
C GLY A 778 -7.03 -8.05 -5.09
N VAL A 779 -6.42 -7.01 -4.50
CA VAL A 779 -5.17 -7.10 -3.73
C VAL A 779 -5.44 -6.65 -2.29
N PRO A 780 -6.10 -7.49 -1.46
CA PRO A 780 -6.52 -7.08 -0.12
C PRO A 780 -5.37 -6.99 0.88
N MET A 781 -4.22 -7.65 0.64
CA MET A 781 -3.01 -7.49 1.47
C MET A 781 -2.29 -6.21 1.05
N PHE A 782 -2.88 -5.07 1.41
CA PHE A 782 -2.41 -3.73 1.10
C PHE A 782 -2.13 -2.91 2.35
N GLY A 783 -1.13 -2.05 2.27
CA GLY A 783 -0.78 -1.06 3.30
C GLY A 783 0.09 0.06 2.72
N VAL A 784 0.48 1.02 3.54
CA VAL A 784 1.46 2.06 3.16
C VAL A 784 2.60 2.07 4.17
N ASP A 785 3.71 2.72 3.82
CA ASP A 785 4.79 2.92 4.78
C ASP A 785 4.35 3.91 5.86
N THR A 786 4.16 3.35 7.05
CA THR A 786 3.59 4.07 8.19
C THR A 786 4.60 5.08 8.72
N CYS A 787 4.11 6.29 9.02
CA CYS A 787 4.90 7.48 9.32
C CYS A 787 5.53 8.17 8.10
N GLY A 788 5.46 7.55 6.92
CA GLY A 788 6.05 8.04 5.68
C GLY A 788 7.46 7.51 5.45
N PHE A 789 7.79 7.17 4.21
CA PHE A 789 9.12 6.70 3.81
C PHE A 789 10.09 7.88 3.58
N ASN A 790 9.67 8.85 2.76
CA ASN A 790 10.49 9.99 2.34
C ASN A 790 10.42 11.18 3.33
N GLY A 791 11.56 11.76 3.66
CA GLY A 791 11.66 12.90 4.58
C GLY A 791 11.53 12.49 6.06
N ASN A 792 11.70 13.44 6.99
CA ASN A 792 11.56 13.15 8.41
C ASN A 792 10.09 13.23 8.83
N THR A 793 9.60 12.23 9.58
CA THR A 793 8.35 12.37 10.34
C THR A 793 8.53 13.26 11.57
N ASP A 794 7.43 13.62 12.22
CA ASP A 794 7.41 14.11 13.60
C ASP A 794 6.59 13.18 14.52
N MET A 795 6.60 13.49 15.81
CA MET A 795 5.92 12.71 16.85
C MET A 795 4.40 12.64 16.60
N GLU A 796 3.77 13.74 16.18
CA GLU A 796 2.32 13.80 16.02
C GLU A 796 1.86 13.01 14.79
N LEU A 797 2.49 13.26 13.63
CA LEU A 797 2.20 12.54 12.40
C LEU A 797 2.41 11.04 12.61
N CYS A 798 3.55 10.63 13.16
CA CYS A 798 3.84 9.21 13.33
C CYS A 798 2.87 8.56 14.35
N ALA A 799 2.49 9.24 15.41
CA ALA A 799 1.48 8.73 16.34
C ALA A 799 0.12 8.52 15.65
N ARG A 800 -0.35 9.48 14.83
CA ARG A 800 -1.61 9.32 14.07
C ARG A 800 -1.54 8.24 13.01
N TRP A 801 -0.42 8.16 12.30
CA TRP A 801 -0.26 7.19 11.22
C TRP A 801 -0.15 5.77 11.77
N MET A 802 0.57 5.58 12.89
CA MET A 802 0.61 4.30 13.61
C MET A 802 -0.79 3.85 14.04
N GLN A 803 -1.65 4.78 14.46
CA GLN A 803 -3.04 4.46 14.79
C GLN A 803 -3.85 4.03 13.57
N LEU A 804 -3.73 4.77 12.45
CA LEU A 804 -4.44 4.48 11.21
C LEU A 804 -4.04 3.12 10.63
N SER A 805 -2.74 2.94 10.39
CA SER A 805 -2.21 1.75 9.72
C SER A 805 -2.39 0.46 10.52
N ALA A 806 -2.62 0.54 11.84
CA ALA A 806 -3.01 -0.61 12.64
C ALA A 806 -4.31 -1.28 12.15
N PHE A 807 -5.10 -0.61 11.31
CA PHE A 807 -6.30 -1.15 10.68
C PHE A 807 -6.14 -1.44 9.18
N PHE A 808 -4.94 -1.29 8.61
CA PHE A 808 -4.66 -1.76 7.24
C PHE A 808 -4.32 -3.25 7.26
N PRO A 809 -4.74 -4.04 6.25
CA PRO A 809 -4.36 -5.44 6.16
C PRO A 809 -2.86 -5.69 6.28
N PHE A 810 -2.04 -4.98 5.50
CA PHE A 810 -0.59 -4.96 5.66
C PHE A 810 -0.18 -3.76 6.51
N TYR A 811 0.63 -3.99 7.55
CA TYR A 811 1.00 -2.97 8.52
C TYR A 811 2.51 -2.92 8.75
N ARG A 812 3.18 -2.05 7.99
CA ARG A 812 4.64 -1.83 8.06
C ARG A 812 4.99 -0.39 8.39
N ASN A 813 5.95 -0.18 9.29
CA ASN A 813 6.72 1.05 9.39
C ASN A 813 8.02 0.87 8.61
N HIS A 814 8.30 1.77 7.68
CA HIS A 814 9.50 1.77 6.84
C HIS A 814 10.00 3.20 6.66
N ASN A 815 11.29 3.38 6.38
CA ASN A 815 11.96 4.68 6.46
C ASN A 815 13.18 4.72 5.55
N VAL A 816 13.50 5.88 4.98
CA VAL A 816 14.64 6.10 4.09
C VAL A 816 16.00 6.24 4.84
N LEU A 817 17.12 5.90 4.16
CA LEU A 817 18.51 5.81 4.68
C LEU A 817 18.93 6.87 5.71
N ALA A 818 18.70 8.13 5.40
CA ALA A 818 19.24 9.26 6.17
C ALA A 818 18.20 10.06 6.96
N ALA A 819 16.93 9.62 6.95
CA ALA A 819 15.91 10.23 7.80
C ALA A 819 16.12 9.86 9.27
N ILE A 820 15.55 10.67 10.17
CA ILE A 820 15.57 10.36 11.61
C ILE A 820 14.93 8.99 11.89
N PRO A 821 15.42 8.22 12.88
CA PRO A 821 14.78 6.97 13.29
C PRO A 821 13.34 7.21 13.73
N GLN A 822 12.44 6.33 13.28
CA GLN A 822 10.99 6.48 13.48
C GLN A 822 10.31 5.20 13.97
N GLU A 823 11.07 4.28 14.56
CA GLU A 823 10.50 3.13 15.24
C GLU A 823 9.53 3.62 16.35
N PRO A 824 8.46 2.87 16.68
CA PRO A 824 7.41 3.41 17.54
C PRO A 824 7.87 3.74 18.96
N TYR A 825 8.94 3.11 19.44
CA TYR A 825 9.54 3.38 20.75
C TYR A 825 10.37 4.68 20.81
N ARG A 826 10.62 5.36 19.68
CA ARG A 826 11.43 6.58 19.63
C ARG A 826 10.81 7.75 20.39
N TRP A 827 9.48 7.82 20.43
CA TRP A 827 8.73 8.80 21.22
C TRP A 827 7.71 8.12 22.11
N SER A 828 7.58 8.57 23.37
CA SER A 828 6.63 7.97 24.32
C SER A 828 5.18 8.03 23.85
N ALA A 829 4.78 9.14 23.22
CA ALA A 829 3.43 9.32 22.68
C ALA A 829 3.15 8.42 21.48
N VAL A 830 4.16 8.18 20.61
CA VAL A 830 4.03 7.23 19.50
C VAL A 830 3.94 5.80 20.04
N ALA A 831 4.75 5.44 21.04
CA ALA A 831 4.69 4.14 21.69
C ALA A 831 3.31 3.87 22.34
N GLU A 832 2.76 4.86 23.06
CA GLU A 832 1.42 4.75 23.67
C GLU A 832 0.30 4.66 22.63
N ALA A 833 0.34 5.49 21.59
CA ALA A 833 -0.63 5.45 20.50
C ALA A 833 -0.58 4.11 19.76
N SER A 834 0.64 3.59 19.52
CA SER A 834 0.87 2.31 18.85
C SER A 834 0.35 1.15 19.69
N ARG A 835 0.72 1.05 20.97
CA ARG A 835 0.21 -0.01 21.86
C ARG A 835 -1.32 0.01 21.94
N SER A 836 -1.92 1.20 22.00
CA SER A 836 -3.39 1.34 22.09
C SER A 836 -4.09 0.86 20.83
N ALA A 837 -3.60 1.22 19.64
CA ALA A 837 -4.18 0.78 18.38
C ALA A 837 -3.86 -0.69 18.08
N MET A 838 -2.63 -1.15 18.36
CA MET A 838 -2.22 -2.54 18.20
C MET A 838 -2.97 -3.49 19.13
N ALA A 839 -3.35 -3.08 20.34
CA ALA A 839 -4.20 -3.89 21.21
C ALA A 839 -5.55 -4.20 20.53
N ILE A 840 -6.13 -3.25 19.79
CA ILE A 840 -7.34 -3.48 19.00
C ILE A 840 -7.03 -4.39 17.80
N ARG A 841 -5.96 -4.09 17.05
CA ARG A 841 -5.54 -4.91 15.90
C ARG A 841 -5.37 -6.38 16.28
N TYR A 842 -4.52 -6.66 17.28
CA TYR A 842 -4.20 -8.02 17.72
C TYR A 842 -5.43 -8.75 18.27
N ALA A 843 -6.37 -8.02 18.90
CA ALA A 843 -7.67 -8.57 19.27
C ALA A 843 -8.55 -8.92 18.07
N LEU A 844 -8.48 -8.14 16.98
CA LEU A 844 -9.27 -8.32 15.76
C LEU A 844 -8.63 -9.24 14.72
N LEU A 845 -7.42 -9.78 14.95
CA LEU A 845 -6.76 -10.66 13.98
C LEU A 845 -7.63 -11.87 13.56
N PRO A 846 -8.38 -12.54 14.45
CA PRO A 846 -9.28 -13.63 14.03
C PRO A 846 -10.37 -13.17 13.05
N TYR A 847 -10.90 -11.96 13.27
CA TYR A 847 -11.88 -11.33 12.39
C TYR A 847 -11.27 -10.94 11.05
N MET A 848 -10.09 -10.30 11.04
CA MET A 848 -9.37 -9.96 9.82
C MET A 848 -8.98 -11.20 9.02
N TYR A 849 -8.52 -12.26 9.69
CA TYR A 849 -8.16 -13.53 9.08
C TYR A 849 -9.38 -14.23 8.45
N THR A 850 -10.53 -14.18 9.12
CA THR A 850 -11.79 -14.67 8.56
C THR A 850 -12.25 -13.85 7.36
N ALA A 851 -12.06 -12.52 7.38
CA ALA A 851 -12.33 -11.67 6.22
C ALA A 851 -11.43 -12.02 5.04
N PHE A 852 -10.15 -12.31 5.28
CA PHE A 852 -9.23 -12.80 4.25
C PHE A 852 -9.59 -14.17 3.71
N TYR A 853 -10.04 -15.09 4.57
CA TYR A 853 -10.58 -16.38 4.12
C TYR A 853 -11.75 -16.18 3.15
N LYS A 854 -12.67 -15.26 3.45
CA LYS A 854 -13.78 -14.92 2.55
C LYS A 854 -13.32 -14.22 1.28
N ALA A 855 -12.29 -13.37 1.34
CA ALA A 855 -11.68 -12.80 0.15
C ALA A 855 -11.10 -13.89 -0.76
N HIS A 856 -10.30 -14.78 -0.17
CA HIS A 856 -9.64 -15.90 -0.85
C HIS A 856 -10.61 -16.93 -1.45
N THR A 857 -11.77 -17.17 -0.82
CA THR A 857 -12.71 -18.22 -1.25
C THR A 857 -13.94 -17.68 -2.01
N LEU A 858 -14.38 -16.47 -1.68
CA LEU A 858 -15.63 -15.89 -2.19
C LEU A 858 -15.42 -14.61 -3.00
N GLY A 859 -14.23 -14.00 -2.97
CA GLY A 859 -13.95 -12.70 -3.61
C GLY A 859 -14.49 -11.50 -2.81
N ASP A 860 -14.77 -11.68 -1.52
CA ASP A 860 -15.13 -10.57 -0.62
C ASP A 860 -13.97 -9.56 -0.51
N THR A 861 -14.30 -8.31 -0.20
CA THR A 861 -13.32 -7.26 0.13
C THR A 861 -13.09 -7.17 1.64
N VAL A 862 -11.83 -6.95 2.04
CA VAL A 862 -11.44 -6.86 3.45
C VAL A 862 -11.60 -5.43 3.96
N MET A 863 -10.93 -4.47 3.33
CA MET A 863 -11.16 -3.05 3.56
C MET A 863 -12.28 -2.58 2.62
N ARG A 864 -13.32 -1.93 3.15
CA ARG A 864 -14.55 -1.61 2.40
C ARG A 864 -14.89 -0.14 2.49
N ALA A 865 -15.24 0.46 1.35
CA ALA A 865 -15.78 1.80 1.31
C ALA A 865 -17.21 1.82 1.87
N LEU A 866 -17.57 2.89 2.58
CA LEU A 866 -18.92 3.06 3.12
C LEU A 866 -19.98 3.04 2.01
N ALA A 867 -19.64 3.60 0.83
CA ALA A 867 -20.49 3.63 -0.35
C ALA A 867 -20.79 2.24 -0.95
N TRP A 868 -20.03 1.19 -0.61
CA TRP A 868 -20.30 -0.16 -1.09
C TRP A 868 -21.21 -0.93 -0.14
N GLU A 869 -21.03 -0.71 1.16
CA GLU A 869 -21.78 -1.40 2.21
C GLU A 869 -23.16 -0.75 2.43
N PHE A 870 -23.25 0.57 2.25
CA PHE A 870 -24.46 1.36 2.36
C PHE A 870 -24.76 2.04 1.02
N SER A 871 -24.82 1.23 -0.03
CA SER A 871 -24.84 1.69 -1.42
C SER A 871 -26.05 2.53 -1.81
N ASP A 872 -27.13 2.48 -1.04
CA ASP A 872 -28.33 3.29 -1.27
C ASP A 872 -28.28 4.67 -0.58
N GLU A 873 -27.14 5.06 -0.01
CA GLU A 873 -26.92 6.38 0.60
C GLU A 873 -25.96 7.23 -0.26
N PRO A 874 -26.48 7.97 -1.26
CA PRO A 874 -25.65 8.66 -2.26
C PRO A 874 -24.69 9.72 -1.70
N TRP A 875 -24.97 10.29 -0.53
CA TRP A 875 -24.06 11.20 0.17
C TRP A 875 -22.75 10.52 0.64
N LEU A 876 -22.68 9.19 0.62
CA LEU A 876 -21.46 8.43 0.93
C LEU A 876 -20.56 8.23 -0.29
N ALA A 877 -21.00 8.59 -1.50
CA ALA A 877 -20.24 8.31 -2.74
C ALA A 877 -18.80 8.86 -2.71
N GLY A 878 -18.57 9.98 -2.03
CA GLY A 878 -17.24 10.57 -1.82
C GLY A 878 -16.66 10.36 -0.43
N ALA A 879 -17.20 9.45 0.39
CA ALA A 879 -16.72 9.20 1.74
C ALA A 879 -15.49 8.26 1.71
N ASP A 880 -14.30 8.86 1.85
CA ASP A 880 -13.01 8.18 1.78
C ASP A 880 -12.05 8.57 2.92
N ARG A 881 -12.60 9.16 3.99
CA ARG A 881 -11.90 9.44 5.27
C ARG A 881 -12.33 8.49 6.40
N GLN A 882 -13.26 7.60 6.09
CA GLN A 882 -13.69 6.48 6.94
C GLN A 882 -13.66 5.22 6.07
N PHE A 883 -13.46 4.08 6.71
CA PHE A 883 -13.56 2.79 6.04
C PHE A 883 -14.05 1.73 7.02
N LEU A 884 -14.43 0.58 6.47
CA LEU A 884 -14.79 -0.60 7.23
C LEU A 884 -13.75 -1.70 7.07
N LEU A 885 -13.49 -2.45 8.15
CA LEU A 885 -12.90 -3.79 8.07
C LEU A 885 -14.03 -4.82 8.10
N GLY A 886 -14.13 -5.60 7.03
CA GLY A 886 -15.33 -6.36 6.70
C GLY A 886 -16.58 -5.47 6.81
N PRO A 887 -17.76 -6.02 7.10
CA PRO A 887 -18.99 -5.23 7.19
C PRO A 887 -19.26 -4.60 8.57
N ALA A 888 -18.44 -4.90 9.59
CA ALA A 888 -18.79 -4.69 10.99
C ALA A 888 -17.96 -3.66 11.77
N VAL A 889 -16.71 -3.38 11.39
CA VAL A 889 -15.81 -2.51 12.17
C VAL A 889 -15.52 -1.25 11.37
N MET A 890 -16.00 -0.09 11.81
CA MET A 890 -15.76 1.21 11.18
C MET A 890 -14.65 1.97 11.89
N VAL A 891 -13.74 2.56 11.10
CA VAL A 891 -12.61 3.35 11.60
C VAL A 891 -12.74 4.79 11.10
N THR A 892 -12.61 5.76 11.99
CA THR A 892 -12.69 7.21 11.69
C THR A 892 -11.42 7.92 12.17
N PRO A 893 -10.30 7.81 11.43
CA PRO A 893 -9.00 8.34 11.84
C PRO A 893 -8.93 9.87 11.82
N CYS A 894 -8.12 10.46 12.70
CA CYS A 894 -7.77 11.88 12.65
C CYS A 894 -6.66 12.10 11.62
N LEU A 895 -6.94 12.85 10.56
CA LEU A 895 -6.07 13.05 9.40
C LEU A 895 -5.52 14.48 9.29
N GLU A 896 -5.67 15.28 10.34
CA GLU A 896 -5.31 16.70 10.35
C GLU A 896 -4.37 17.02 11.50
N GLN A 897 -3.34 17.83 11.22
CA GLN A 897 -2.38 18.25 12.22
C GLN A 897 -3.01 19.11 13.32
N GLY A 898 -2.69 18.80 14.57
CA GLY A 898 -3.11 19.54 15.75
C GLY A 898 -4.57 19.29 16.14
N ALA A 899 -5.29 18.45 15.39
CA ALA A 899 -6.70 18.18 15.64
C ALA A 899 -6.86 17.17 16.80
N SER A 900 -7.77 17.49 17.71
CA SER A 900 -8.21 16.60 18.81
C SER A 900 -9.61 16.04 18.57
N THR A 901 -10.22 16.36 17.43
CA THR A 901 -11.54 15.90 16.99
C THR A 901 -11.53 15.65 15.50
N VAL A 902 -12.40 14.77 15.01
CA VAL A 902 -12.58 14.48 13.58
C VAL A 902 -14.05 14.53 13.20
N GLY A 903 -14.37 14.81 11.94
CA GLY A 903 -15.72 14.63 11.40
C GLY A 903 -15.94 13.19 10.91
N GLY A 904 -17.08 12.59 11.26
CA GLY A 904 -17.47 11.28 10.74
C GLY A 904 -18.98 11.15 10.53
N VAL A 905 -19.38 10.34 9.56
CA VAL A 905 -20.78 9.93 9.33
C VAL A 905 -21.03 8.54 9.91
N PHE A 906 -22.27 8.29 10.31
CA PHE A 906 -22.74 6.97 10.76
C PHE A 906 -23.78 6.47 9.76
N PRO A 907 -23.39 5.63 8.80
CA PRO A 907 -24.27 5.23 7.71
C PRO A 907 -25.33 4.23 8.18
N GLY A 908 -26.46 4.16 7.47
CA GLY A 908 -27.57 3.25 7.74
C GLY A 908 -28.48 3.64 8.91
N VAL A 909 -28.16 4.68 9.68
CA VAL A 909 -28.95 5.10 10.87
C VAL A 909 -30.41 5.44 10.51
N GLY A 910 -30.65 5.99 9.31
CA GLY A 910 -32.01 6.26 8.80
C GLY A 910 -32.84 5.00 8.54
N LYS A 911 -32.17 3.86 8.35
CA LYS A 911 -32.77 2.53 8.16
C LYS A 911 -32.65 1.65 9.41
N GLY A 912 -32.34 2.24 10.57
CA GLY A 912 -32.28 1.53 11.86
C GLY A 912 -30.94 0.87 12.19
N THR A 913 -29.87 1.13 11.45
CA THR A 913 -28.53 0.64 11.81
C THR A 913 -28.09 1.29 13.12
N VAL A 914 -27.63 0.46 14.07
CA VAL A 914 -27.04 0.91 15.34
C VAL A 914 -25.51 0.81 15.23
N TRP A 915 -24.80 1.78 15.81
CA TRP A 915 -23.35 1.77 15.93
C TRP A 915 -22.97 1.85 17.40
N TYR A 916 -22.00 1.06 17.84
CA TYR A 916 -21.47 1.06 19.20
C TYR A 916 -20.03 1.53 19.21
N ASP A 917 -19.66 2.40 20.15
CA ASP A 917 -18.27 2.80 20.34
C ASP A 917 -17.43 1.63 20.90
N TRP A 918 -16.27 1.35 20.30
CA TRP A 918 -15.40 0.25 20.74
C TRP A 918 -14.96 0.38 22.20
N TYR A 919 -14.69 1.61 22.65
CA TYR A 919 -14.02 1.88 23.92
C TYR A 919 -15.01 1.98 25.08
N ASN A 920 -16.02 2.83 24.93
CA ASN A 920 -17.02 3.04 25.98
C ASN A 920 -18.24 2.11 25.84
N GLN A 921 -18.35 1.38 24.73
CA GLN A 921 -19.35 0.34 24.49
C GLN A 921 -20.80 0.83 24.45
N THR A 922 -21.02 2.14 24.40
CA THR A 922 -22.35 2.76 24.29
C THR A 922 -22.80 2.87 22.83
N ALA A 923 -24.11 2.83 22.62
CA ALA A 923 -24.70 3.08 21.31
C ALA A 923 -24.60 4.58 20.94
N VAL A 924 -24.23 4.85 19.69
CA VAL A 924 -24.29 6.18 19.08
C VAL A 924 -25.76 6.55 18.89
N THR A 925 -26.18 7.67 19.48
CA THR A 925 -27.57 8.14 19.47
C THR A 925 -27.68 9.60 19.04
N GLY A 926 -28.87 10.01 18.60
CA GLY A 926 -29.14 11.40 18.21
C GLY A 926 -28.50 11.85 16.89
N VAL A 927 -28.07 10.91 16.05
CA VAL A 927 -27.46 11.17 14.74
C VAL A 927 -28.52 11.02 13.64
N SER A 928 -28.60 12.01 12.74
CA SER A 928 -29.48 11.98 11.57
C SER A 928 -28.78 11.37 10.33
N PRO A 929 -29.52 10.85 9.34
CA PRO A 929 -28.93 10.29 8.11
C PRO A 929 -27.97 11.28 7.42
N GLY A 930 -26.77 10.79 7.09
CA GLY A 930 -25.71 11.59 6.46
C GLY A 930 -25.23 12.80 7.27
N GLN A 931 -25.51 12.88 8.58
CA GLN A 931 -24.97 13.92 9.45
C GLN A 931 -23.47 13.70 9.66
N ASN A 932 -22.67 14.73 9.41
CA ASN A 932 -21.26 14.74 9.78
C ASN A 932 -21.14 15.14 11.25
N VAL A 933 -20.80 14.18 12.11
CA VAL A 933 -20.70 14.31 13.56
C VAL A 933 -19.27 14.66 13.94
N THR A 934 -19.08 15.62 14.85
CA THR A 934 -17.78 15.88 15.47
C THR A 934 -17.51 14.84 16.55
N ILE A 935 -16.44 14.09 16.39
CA ILE A 935 -16.04 12.95 17.23
C ILE A 935 -14.73 13.32 17.94
N ASP A 936 -14.64 13.04 19.24
CA ASP A 936 -13.40 13.20 19.99
C ASP A 936 -12.33 12.21 19.49
N ALA A 937 -11.17 12.74 19.13
CA ALA A 937 -10.02 11.98 18.66
C ALA A 937 -8.72 12.58 19.21
N PRO A 938 -8.52 12.65 20.54
CA PRO A 938 -7.26 13.13 21.10
C PRO A 938 -6.08 12.23 20.66
N LEU A 939 -4.85 12.74 20.72
CA LEU A 939 -3.67 11.96 20.36
C LEU A 939 -3.61 10.69 21.23
N GLY A 940 -3.35 9.52 20.63
CA GLY A 940 -3.41 8.24 21.32
C GLY A 940 -4.78 7.56 21.33
N HIS A 941 -5.85 8.25 20.90
CA HIS A 941 -7.17 7.68 20.66
C HIS A 941 -7.57 7.75 19.17
N ILE A 942 -7.96 6.61 18.59
CA ILE A 942 -8.51 6.51 17.23
C ILE A 942 -9.95 6.04 17.32
N PRO A 943 -10.95 6.80 16.84
CA PRO A 943 -12.35 6.38 16.90
C PRO A 943 -12.61 5.09 16.11
N VAL A 944 -13.17 4.09 16.79
CA VAL A 944 -13.55 2.78 16.23
C VAL A 944 -14.97 2.45 16.67
N TYR A 945 -15.79 1.99 15.74
CA TYR A 945 -17.19 1.67 15.97
C TYR A 945 -17.55 0.27 15.47
N LEU A 946 -18.41 -0.42 16.21
CA LEU A 946 -18.97 -1.72 15.88
C LEU A 946 -20.40 -1.55 15.36
N ARG A 947 -20.69 -2.13 14.21
CA ARG A 947 -22.04 -2.15 13.64
C ARG A 947 -22.90 -3.17 14.40
N GLY A 948 -24.10 -2.76 14.82
CA GLY A 948 -25.12 -3.67 15.34
C GLY A 948 -25.53 -4.71 14.29
N GLY A 949 -25.85 -5.91 14.74
CA GLY A 949 -26.16 -7.07 13.90
C GLY A 949 -24.97 -8.03 13.71
N TYR A 950 -23.82 -7.78 14.35
CA TYR A 950 -22.60 -8.56 14.12
C TYR A 950 -22.02 -9.20 15.39
N VAL A 951 -21.57 -10.44 15.25
CA VAL A 951 -20.72 -11.12 16.24
C VAL A 951 -19.28 -11.15 15.72
N ILE A 952 -18.36 -10.57 16.49
CA ILE A 952 -16.95 -10.42 16.11
C ILE A 952 -16.11 -11.33 17.00
N PRO A 953 -15.41 -12.33 16.44
CA PRO A 953 -14.46 -13.14 17.18
C PRO A 953 -13.19 -12.34 17.49
N THR A 954 -12.73 -12.45 18.73
CA THR A 954 -11.50 -11.81 19.19
C THR A 954 -10.61 -12.81 19.92
N GLN A 955 -9.35 -12.46 20.10
CA GLN A 955 -8.41 -13.21 20.93
C GLN A 955 -7.63 -12.25 21.81
N GLU A 956 -7.20 -12.66 23.00
CA GLU A 956 -6.42 -11.76 23.85
C GLU A 956 -5.10 -11.36 23.14
N PRO A 957 -4.76 -10.06 23.05
CA PRO A 957 -3.53 -9.61 22.40
C PRO A 957 -2.26 -10.15 23.06
N ALA A 958 -1.18 -10.25 22.28
CA ALA A 958 0.17 -10.56 22.73
C ALA A 958 1.21 -9.81 21.88
N LEU A 959 2.50 -10.03 22.12
CA LEU A 959 3.57 -9.35 21.37
C LEU A 959 3.81 -9.94 19.98
N THR A 960 3.45 -11.21 19.77
CA THR A 960 3.48 -11.88 18.47
C THR A 960 2.19 -12.65 18.20
N THR A 961 1.93 -13.00 16.95
CA THR A 961 0.77 -13.84 16.58
C THR A 961 0.91 -15.27 17.08
N THR A 962 2.14 -15.77 17.22
CA THR A 962 2.40 -17.08 17.84
C THR A 962 1.84 -17.12 19.27
N GLU A 963 2.10 -16.07 20.06
CA GLU A 963 1.57 -15.97 21.42
C GLU A 963 0.07 -15.68 21.44
N SER A 964 -0.41 -14.74 20.61
CA SER A 964 -1.84 -14.36 20.63
C SER A 964 -2.73 -15.51 20.19
N ARG A 965 -2.31 -16.34 19.24
CA ARG A 965 -3.03 -17.55 18.80
C ARG A 965 -3.16 -18.61 19.89
N ALA A 966 -2.33 -18.58 20.94
CA ALA A 966 -2.42 -19.49 22.08
C ALA A 966 -3.32 -18.94 23.22
N ASN A 967 -3.80 -17.71 23.09
CA ASN A 967 -4.61 -17.09 24.13
C ASN A 967 -6.09 -17.51 24.07
N PRO A 968 -6.84 -17.34 25.17
CA PRO A 968 -8.28 -17.59 25.17
C PRO A 968 -9.04 -16.74 24.15
N TRP A 969 -10.12 -17.30 23.61
CA TRP A 969 -11.04 -16.60 22.71
C TRP A 969 -11.92 -15.59 23.43
N GLY A 970 -12.31 -14.55 22.73
CA GLY A 970 -13.34 -13.60 23.11
C GLY A 970 -14.40 -13.47 22.02
N LEU A 971 -15.59 -13.00 22.40
CA LEU A 971 -16.64 -12.63 21.44
C LEU A 971 -17.21 -11.26 21.80
N LEU A 972 -17.29 -10.37 20.82
CA LEU A 972 -18.03 -9.11 20.90
C LEU A 972 -19.33 -9.27 20.11
N VAL A 973 -20.46 -9.20 20.80
CA VAL A 973 -21.80 -9.33 20.22
C VAL A 973 -22.43 -7.94 20.18
N ALA A 974 -22.39 -7.27 19.03
CA ALA A 974 -23.06 -6.00 18.83
C ALA A 974 -24.48 -6.25 18.33
N LEU A 975 -25.49 -6.17 19.21
CA LEU A 975 -26.89 -6.42 18.82
C LEU A 975 -27.41 -5.31 17.91
N ASP A 976 -28.29 -5.63 16.96
CA ASP A 976 -29.03 -4.63 16.20
C ASP A 976 -30.25 -4.09 16.98
N GLY A 977 -31.04 -3.23 16.33
CA GLY A 977 -32.28 -2.68 16.91
C GLY A 977 -33.34 -3.74 17.24
N GLU A 978 -33.23 -4.95 16.70
CA GLU A 978 -34.12 -6.09 16.97
C GLU A 978 -33.55 -7.06 18.01
N GLY A 979 -32.35 -6.80 18.52
CA GLY A 979 -31.70 -7.65 19.52
C GLY A 979 -31.04 -8.89 18.90
N ALA A 980 -30.72 -8.86 17.60
CA ALA A 980 -30.08 -9.93 16.86
C ALA A 980 -28.64 -9.58 16.46
N ALA A 981 -27.82 -10.61 16.23
CA ALA A 981 -26.50 -10.47 15.61
C ALA A 981 -26.05 -11.79 14.99
N ALA A 982 -25.20 -11.74 13.95
CA ALA A 982 -24.61 -12.91 13.33
C ALA A 982 -23.13 -12.71 13.00
N GLY A 983 -22.38 -13.80 12.93
CA GLY A 983 -20.96 -13.77 12.60
C GLY A 983 -20.44 -15.16 12.26
N SER A 984 -19.19 -15.20 11.83
CA SER A 984 -18.49 -16.44 11.50
C SER A 984 -17.03 -16.32 11.92
N LEU A 985 -16.40 -17.45 12.26
CA LEU A 985 -14.96 -17.55 12.50
C LEU A 985 -14.39 -18.67 11.64
N TYR A 986 -13.29 -18.40 10.93
CA TYR A 986 -12.48 -19.41 10.24
C TYR A 986 -11.18 -19.64 11.01
N VAL A 987 -10.81 -20.91 11.21
CA VAL A 987 -9.58 -21.32 11.90
C VAL A 987 -8.92 -22.47 11.14
N ASP A 988 -7.61 -22.33 10.93
CA ASP A 988 -6.68 -23.36 10.48
C ASP A 988 -5.34 -23.24 11.23
N ASP A 989 -4.32 -23.99 10.79
CA ASP A 989 -2.96 -23.92 11.34
C ASP A 989 -2.30 -22.55 11.22
N GLY A 990 -2.79 -21.69 10.31
CA GLY A 990 -2.29 -20.35 10.09
C GLY A 990 -1.19 -20.26 9.02
N GLU A 991 -0.71 -21.35 8.44
CA GLU A 991 0.49 -21.34 7.58
C GLU A 991 0.42 -22.22 6.33
N SER A 992 -0.27 -23.36 6.38
CA SER A 992 -0.22 -24.37 5.32
C SER A 992 -0.92 -23.89 4.06
N LEU A 993 -0.34 -24.19 2.90
CA LEU A 993 -0.93 -23.92 1.59
C LEU A 993 -2.22 -24.73 1.40
N GLU A 994 -2.13 -26.04 1.64
CA GLU A 994 -3.25 -26.96 1.71
C GLU A 994 -3.38 -27.42 3.16
N GLN A 995 -4.50 -27.10 3.81
CA GLN A 995 -4.70 -27.38 5.23
C GLN A 995 -5.15 -28.84 5.39
N GLU A 996 -4.55 -29.59 6.32
CA GLU A 996 -5.00 -30.96 6.63
C GLU A 996 -6.42 -30.97 7.20
N ALA A 997 -6.75 -29.95 7.98
CA ALA A 997 -8.07 -29.76 8.58
C ALA A 997 -8.35 -28.26 8.77
N THR A 998 -9.62 -27.88 8.66
CA THR A 998 -10.10 -26.53 8.97
C THR A 998 -11.28 -26.59 9.93
N LEU A 999 -11.58 -25.45 10.56
CA LEU A 999 -12.73 -25.25 11.43
C LEU A 999 -13.43 -23.95 11.03
N THR A 1000 -14.74 -24.02 10.87
CA THR A 1000 -15.63 -22.87 10.74
C THR A 1000 -16.60 -22.86 11.92
N VAL A 1001 -16.82 -21.70 12.53
CA VAL A 1001 -17.79 -21.54 13.62
C VAL A 1001 -18.85 -20.54 13.19
N GLU A 1002 -20.10 -20.99 13.11
CA GLU A 1002 -21.25 -20.10 12.93
C GLU A 1002 -21.67 -19.53 14.28
N LEU A 1003 -21.80 -18.20 14.35
CA LEU A 1003 -22.14 -17.45 15.55
C LEU A 1003 -23.47 -16.73 15.31
N SER A 1004 -24.45 -16.95 16.18
CA SER A 1004 -25.77 -16.32 16.05
C SER A 1004 -26.31 -15.90 17.41
N SER A 1005 -26.77 -14.65 17.51
CA SER A 1005 -27.45 -14.12 18.67
C SER A 1005 -28.88 -13.71 18.31
N SER A 1006 -29.86 -14.18 19.07
CA SER A 1006 -31.29 -13.82 18.96
C SER A 1006 -32.02 -14.26 20.23
N ASP A 1007 -33.17 -13.66 20.54
CA ASP A 1007 -34.01 -14.08 21.68
C ASP A 1007 -33.26 -14.18 23.02
N LYS A 1008 -32.36 -13.21 23.28
CA LYS A 1008 -31.49 -13.17 24.47
C LYS A 1008 -30.56 -14.38 24.64
N SER A 1009 -30.14 -14.97 23.52
CA SER A 1009 -29.26 -16.13 23.47
C SER A 1009 -28.20 -15.96 22.39
N LEU A 1010 -26.95 -16.31 22.71
CA LEU A 1010 -25.82 -16.44 21.78
C LEU A 1010 -25.47 -17.91 21.62
N LYS A 1011 -25.44 -18.38 20.37
CA LYS A 1011 -25.07 -19.75 20.00
C LYS A 1011 -23.81 -19.77 19.15
N ALA A 1012 -22.93 -20.72 19.44
CA ALA A 1012 -21.80 -21.06 18.60
C ALA A 1012 -21.95 -22.49 18.08
N THR A 1013 -21.80 -22.66 16.77
CA THR A 1013 -21.93 -23.96 16.09
C THR A 1013 -20.67 -24.25 15.29
N PRO A 1014 -19.69 -24.97 15.86
CA PRO A 1014 -18.48 -25.36 15.16
C PRO A 1014 -18.74 -26.48 14.14
N SER A 1015 -18.05 -26.41 13.00
CA SER A 1015 -18.05 -27.41 11.93
C SER A 1015 -16.67 -27.53 11.31
N GLY A 1016 -16.18 -28.76 11.11
CA GLY A 1016 -14.84 -29.04 10.60
C GLY A 1016 -14.06 -29.97 11.51
N GLU A 1017 -12.81 -30.24 11.13
CA GLU A 1017 -11.98 -31.25 11.78
C GLU A 1017 -10.79 -30.65 12.55
N PHE A 1018 -10.46 -29.38 12.31
CA PHE A 1018 -9.34 -28.72 13.00
C PHE A 1018 -9.61 -28.64 14.51
N LYS A 1019 -8.59 -29.01 15.30
CA LYS A 1019 -8.69 -29.09 16.76
C LYS A 1019 -8.03 -27.88 17.39
N ASP A 1020 -8.85 -26.91 17.72
CA ASP A 1020 -8.46 -25.78 18.57
C ASP A 1020 -8.74 -26.12 20.05
N SER A 1021 -7.70 -26.07 20.88
CA SER A 1021 -7.79 -26.33 22.33
C SER A 1021 -7.93 -25.07 23.18
N ASN A 1022 -7.91 -23.89 22.56
CA ASN A 1022 -7.98 -22.63 23.28
C ASN A 1022 -9.37 -22.44 23.89
N PRO A 1023 -9.49 -22.13 25.19
CA PRO A 1023 -10.79 -21.98 25.83
C PRO A 1023 -11.45 -20.64 25.48
N LEU A 1024 -12.75 -20.52 25.75
CA LEU A 1024 -13.45 -19.23 25.72
C LEU A 1024 -13.14 -18.48 27.00
N GLY A 1025 -12.58 -17.28 26.89
CA GLY A 1025 -12.27 -16.40 28.01
C GLY A 1025 -13.45 -15.49 28.38
N ASN A 1026 -13.97 -14.74 27.41
CA ASN A 1026 -15.01 -13.74 27.65
C ASN A 1026 -16.03 -13.61 26.51
N VAL A 1027 -17.20 -13.07 26.84
CA VAL A 1027 -18.23 -12.62 25.91
C VAL A 1027 -18.72 -11.25 26.37
N THR A 1028 -18.73 -10.25 25.49
CA THR A 1028 -19.35 -8.95 25.75
C THR A 1028 -20.51 -8.74 24.79
N VAL A 1029 -21.70 -8.50 25.35
CA VAL A 1029 -22.93 -8.26 24.57
C VAL A 1029 -23.35 -6.80 24.72
N LEU A 1030 -23.36 -6.09 23.60
CA LEU A 1030 -23.71 -4.67 23.49
C LEU A 1030 -25.18 -4.52 23.10
N GLY A 1031 -25.87 -3.52 23.66
CA GLY A 1031 -27.24 -3.21 23.28
C GLY A 1031 -28.30 -4.15 23.84
N VAL A 1032 -28.07 -4.73 25.02
CA VAL A 1032 -29.03 -5.62 25.67
C VAL A 1032 -30.31 -4.84 26.03
N GLN A 1033 -31.44 -5.24 25.44
CA GLN A 1033 -32.69 -4.46 25.46
C GLN A 1033 -33.44 -4.48 26.81
N SER A 1034 -33.12 -5.42 27.71
CA SER A 1034 -33.76 -5.56 29.02
C SER A 1034 -32.75 -5.72 30.13
N ASP A 1035 -33.14 -5.42 31.37
CA ASP A 1035 -32.28 -5.70 32.52
C ASP A 1035 -31.98 -7.20 32.63
N VAL A 1036 -30.74 -7.54 33.01
CA VAL A 1036 -30.26 -8.93 33.13
C VAL A 1036 -30.29 -9.36 34.58
N SER A 1037 -31.01 -10.45 34.85
CA SER A 1037 -31.15 -11.02 36.19
C SER A 1037 -30.42 -12.36 36.37
N SER A 1038 -30.18 -13.08 35.28
CA SER A 1038 -29.42 -14.32 35.27
C SER A 1038 -28.72 -14.54 33.94
N VAL A 1039 -27.60 -15.27 33.99
CA VAL A 1039 -26.83 -15.70 32.81
C VAL A 1039 -26.52 -17.18 32.96
N SER A 1040 -26.63 -17.95 31.88
CA SER A 1040 -26.34 -19.38 31.87
C SER A 1040 -25.56 -19.78 30.63
N LEU A 1041 -24.64 -20.73 30.77
CA LEU A 1041 -23.92 -21.37 29.67
C LEU A 1041 -24.30 -22.84 29.62
N ASN A 1042 -24.85 -23.30 28.49
CA ASN A 1042 -25.39 -24.64 28.30
C ASN A 1042 -26.42 -25.03 29.39
N GLY A 1043 -27.26 -24.08 29.79
CA GLY A 1043 -28.26 -24.25 30.84
C GLY A 1043 -27.70 -24.28 32.27
N LYS A 1044 -26.38 -24.21 32.45
CA LYS A 1044 -25.75 -24.08 33.77
C LYS A 1044 -25.63 -22.60 34.13
N ALA A 1045 -26.30 -22.19 35.22
CA ALA A 1045 -26.20 -20.83 35.72
C ALA A 1045 -24.74 -20.46 36.04
N LEU A 1046 -24.34 -19.26 35.61
CA LEU A 1046 -23.05 -18.67 35.93
C LEU A 1046 -23.15 -17.93 37.26
N ASP A 1047 -22.08 -17.99 38.07
CA ASP A 1047 -22.05 -17.28 39.35
C ASP A 1047 -22.02 -15.76 39.10
N GLY A 1048 -22.50 -14.98 40.06
CA GLY A 1048 -22.51 -13.50 39.94
C GLY A 1048 -21.12 -12.85 39.86
N ALA A 1049 -20.04 -13.63 40.02
CA ALA A 1049 -18.67 -13.19 39.77
C ALA A 1049 -18.25 -13.33 38.29
N ASN A 1050 -18.92 -14.19 37.51
CA ASN A 1050 -18.62 -14.45 36.12
C ASN A 1050 -19.29 -13.46 35.15
N TRP A 1051 -20.16 -12.58 35.62
CA TRP A 1051 -20.83 -11.62 34.75
C TRP A 1051 -21.22 -10.35 35.48
N SER A 1052 -21.33 -9.26 34.72
CA SER A 1052 -21.83 -7.97 35.17
C SER A 1052 -22.69 -7.33 34.09
N PHE A 1053 -23.74 -6.63 34.49
CA PHE A 1053 -24.61 -5.90 33.58
C PHE A 1053 -24.63 -4.42 33.95
N ASP A 1054 -24.24 -3.57 33.02
CA ASP A 1054 -24.36 -2.13 33.15
C ASP A 1054 -25.65 -1.66 32.48
N SER A 1055 -26.64 -1.34 33.32
CA SER A 1055 -27.94 -0.83 32.88
C SER A 1055 -27.88 0.52 32.15
N SER A 1056 -26.81 1.30 32.34
CA SER A 1056 -26.66 2.63 31.74
C SER A 1056 -26.15 2.55 30.31
N SER A 1057 -25.11 1.75 30.07
CA SER A 1057 -24.54 1.48 28.75
C SER A 1057 -25.26 0.35 27.99
N ARG A 1058 -26.11 -0.43 28.68
CA ARG A 1058 -26.81 -1.63 28.17
C ARG A 1058 -25.84 -2.72 27.71
N VAL A 1059 -24.78 -2.93 28.50
CA VAL A 1059 -23.72 -3.90 28.21
C VAL A 1059 -23.73 -5.04 29.23
N LEU A 1060 -23.68 -6.28 28.72
CA LEU A 1060 -23.47 -7.48 29.52
C LEU A 1060 -22.05 -7.99 29.28
N HIS A 1061 -21.24 -8.05 30.34
CA HIS A 1061 -19.95 -8.71 30.34
C HIS A 1061 -20.06 -10.09 30.96
N VAL A 1062 -19.48 -11.09 30.31
CA VAL A 1062 -19.32 -12.44 30.84
C VAL A 1062 -17.85 -12.83 30.75
N THR A 1063 -17.24 -13.22 31.86
CA THR A 1063 -15.80 -13.47 32.00
C THR A 1063 -15.52 -14.78 32.72
N ASP A 1064 -14.24 -15.17 32.75
CA ASP A 1064 -13.74 -16.37 33.42
C ASP A 1064 -14.40 -17.68 32.94
N LEU A 1065 -14.69 -17.74 31.63
CA LEU A 1065 -15.38 -18.85 30.99
C LEU A 1065 -14.48 -20.07 30.69
N GLN A 1066 -13.18 -19.97 30.96
CA GLN A 1066 -12.20 -20.98 30.53
C GLN A 1066 -12.45 -22.34 31.18
N SER A 1067 -12.90 -22.34 32.44
CA SER A 1067 -13.21 -23.57 33.17
C SER A 1067 -14.43 -24.31 32.61
N PHE A 1068 -15.33 -23.60 31.91
CA PHE A 1068 -16.54 -24.16 31.30
C PHE A 1068 -16.28 -24.69 29.88
N THR A 1069 -15.18 -24.27 29.26
CA THR A 1069 -14.80 -24.61 27.87
C THR A 1069 -13.38 -25.19 27.79
N SER A 1070 -12.95 -25.92 28.83
CA SER A 1070 -11.58 -26.42 28.99
C SER A 1070 -11.14 -27.45 27.94
N ALA A 1071 -12.08 -28.01 27.16
CA ALA A 1071 -11.79 -28.85 26.01
C ALA A 1071 -11.53 -28.03 24.71
N GLY A 1072 -11.63 -26.70 24.76
CA GLY A 1072 -11.58 -25.77 23.64
C GLY A 1072 -12.93 -25.07 23.44
N ALA A 1073 -12.92 -23.78 23.12
CA ALA A 1073 -14.10 -22.94 22.88
C ALA A 1073 -15.01 -23.51 21.78
N TRP A 1074 -14.41 -24.18 20.80
CA TRP A 1074 -15.08 -24.68 19.61
C TRP A 1074 -15.15 -26.21 19.57
N SER A 1075 -14.89 -26.88 20.70
CA SER A 1075 -14.89 -28.35 20.79
C SER A 1075 -16.28 -28.98 20.66
N SER A 1076 -17.34 -28.22 20.96
CA SER A 1076 -18.74 -28.59 20.78
C SER A 1076 -19.60 -27.35 20.65
N SER A 1077 -20.80 -27.48 20.09
CA SER A 1077 -21.79 -26.40 20.13
C SER A 1077 -22.11 -26.00 21.57
N TRP A 1078 -22.31 -24.71 21.79
CA TRP A 1078 -22.73 -24.17 23.08
C TRP A 1078 -23.69 -22.99 22.92
N GLU A 1079 -24.42 -22.70 24.00
CA GLU A 1079 -25.41 -21.64 24.07
C GLU A 1079 -25.25 -20.84 25.36
N LEU A 1080 -25.07 -19.51 25.25
CA LEU A 1080 -25.05 -18.55 26.34
C LEU A 1080 -26.38 -17.79 26.34
N THR A 1081 -27.14 -17.85 27.44
CA THR A 1081 -28.46 -17.21 27.57
C THR A 1081 -28.46 -16.17 28.68
N TRP A 1082 -29.21 -15.08 28.52
CA TRP A 1082 -29.48 -14.10 29.58
C TRP A 1082 -30.98 -13.81 29.71
N SER A 1083 -31.45 -13.47 30.91
CA SER A 1083 -32.90 -13.29 31.20
C SER A 1083 -33.26 -11.99 31.87
#